data_AF-A0A7G4A5G0-F1
#
_entry.id   AF-A0A7G4A5G0-F1
#
_cell.length_a   1.000
_cell.length_b   1.000
_cell.length_c   1.000
_cell.angle_alpha   90.00
_cell.angle_beta   90.00
_cell.angle_gamma   90.00
#
_symmetry.space_group_name_H-M   'P 1'
#
loop_
_entity.id
_entity.type
_entity.pdbx_description
1 polymer ?
#
loop_
_entity_poly.entity_id
_entity_poly.type
_entity_poly.pdbx_seq_one_letter_code
_entity_poly.pdbx_strand_id
1 'polypeptide(L)'
;MPYLLKGNAEQIFHAFGQGWAIAEQKDDTKIIADLPSVNFLGTIQQAIRHFNIWRKQALGKYYLHGNMTAGNLSYLFGPEPLKREKEDSEAYKANLGCHDFAYINDAGEDCGVMVMYRKDDPKQWVIGLIKKGHASPQTREIVCVASFNLTPYIKSPAAGVNVSPVSSIEPLLKQIGSAIPGFLLHNAVQGNNEINLRFHRIALLMRKIQVAQETATLHEPLPFAELNLSALFAENPALDLLFQYKILDELPLSVSLLKELLSESSPLRKEIQRIQLTFTDDERINKSLLKSIIVFYEKGILEQNRKLLTNLELIRKFSGYMRDETQIKLLPFLIQQSYPEELIRDILSEKAYYQAIASLVELEPALTEDVPKFFKESKSKRDELKLIFSIPDEDCRRLCLIFWVKGSLSEDGYQQIVAATKKYPLLASSLVALDQTKTITIEDLEKLALNPHQHLQKSIAHHFAKEFQELHDVTSRLRKLTLDELKAASTALLLLKKSGITAPLQAYHLVLEKDNKGQALRLLLPQLANMEDKTRTLLMEVLYSGVVHGIQTQGNKVLAIKDPVQLALADSLRERFICVRQMQDLKIGKDLIELAAQEEREEAKRFRHIILRVEAQCKIIHERLAGSKSSSEMHKKWKDAEEAYRKKLYNISYDALMNPHADDVRTTLKNAENEVLKIVDPEIESDLYRFLYNALIVIANIVSCTLSLGGANAYKYYKTGNFWFFNQTRSGEEIRELDKEVLKLIDLENSDENGVCFPLSWCQMS
;
A
#
# COMPACT_ATOMS: atom_id res chain seq x y z
N MET A 1 21.00 -9.47 48.39
CA MET A 1 20.71 -10.78 47.77
C MET A 1 19.35 -10.69 47.11
N PRO A 2 19.23 -10.89 45.79
CA PRO A 2 17.95 -10.83 45.09
C PRO A 2 17.03 -12.04 45.35
N TYR A 3 15.75 -11.89 45.01
CA TYR A 3 14.68 -12.88 45.20
C TYR A 3 13.94 -13.11 43.89
N LEU A 4 13.73 -14.38 43.54
CA LEU A 4 13.08 -14.85 42.33
C LEU A 4 11.65 -15.32 42.63
N LEU A 5 10.72 -14.89 41.78
CA LEU A 5 9.31 -15.27 41.73
C LEU A 5 8.99 -15.81 40.33
N LYS A 6 8.31 -16.96 40.24
CA LYS A 6 7.89 -17.57 38.97
C LYS A 6 6.48 -18.13 39.08
N GLY A 7 5.70 -18.01 38.02
CA GLY A 7 4.34 -18.52 37.92
C GLY A 7 3.67 -18.04 36.63
N ASN A 8 2.41 -18.41 36.41
CA ASN A 8 1.60 -17.78 35.37
C ASN A 8 0.88 -16.52 35.88
N ALA A 9 0.29 -15.75 34.98
CA ALA A 9 -0.39 -14.51 35.35
C ALA A 9 -1.56 -14.73 36.33
N GLU A 10 -2.31 -15.83 36.18
CA GLU A 10 -3.38 -16.17 37.13
C GLU A 10 -2.83 -16.34 38.55
N GLN A 11 -1.83 -17.20 38.73
CA GLN A 11 -1.21 -17.48 40.02
C GLN A 11 -0.62 -16.22 40.65
N ILE A 12 0.16 -15.44 39.89
CA ILE A 12 0.88 -14.28 40.44
C ILE A 12 -0.09 -13.14 40.78
N PHE A 13 -0.97 -12.73 39.86
CA PHE A 13 -1.89 -11.63 40.16
C PHE A 13 -2.86 -11.99 41.29
N HIS A 14 -3.31 -13.24 41.41
CA HIS A 14 -4.09 -13.67 42.57
C HIS A 14 -3.28 -13.68 43.87
N ALA A 15 -2.03 -14.16 43.86
CA ALA A 15 -1.15 -14.18 45.03
C ALA A 15 -0.96 -12.77 45.64
N PHE A 16 -0.85 -11.74 44.79
CA PHE A 16 -0.68 -10.35 45.20
C PHE A 16 -2.02 -9.61 45.46
N GLY A 17 -3.16 -10.30 45.33
CA GLY A 17 -4.49 -9.72 45.52
C GLY A 17 -4.91 -8.74 44.43
N GLN A 18 -4.39 -8.91 43.21
CA GLN A 18 -4.60 -8.06 42.03
C GLN A 18 -5.37 -8.80 40.92
N GLY A 19 -6.29 -9.70 41.29
CA GLY A 19 -7.06 -10.52 40.34
C GLY A 19 -7.89 -9.72 39.32
N TRP A 20 -8.17 -8.44 39.60
CA TRP A 20 -8.84 -7.55 38.64
C TRP A 20 -8.02 -7.34 37.35
N ALA A 21 -6.69 -7.40 37.42
CA ALA A 21 -5.79 -7.14 36.29
C ALA A 21 -5.80 -8.27 35.23
N ILE A 22 -6.36 -9.43 35.58
CA ILE A 22 -6.48 -10.61 34.72
C ILE A 22 -7.95 -11.01 34.48
N ALA A 23 -8.90 -10.22 34.99
CA ALA A 23 -10.32 -10.48 34.83
C ALA A 23 -10.78 -10.25 33.38
N GLU A 24 -11.85 -10.94 32.98
CA GLU A 24 -12.46 -10.74 31.66
C GLU A 24 -13.04 -9.32 31.53
N GLN A 25 -12.59 -8.60 30.50
CA GLN A 25 -13.10 -7.31 30.05
C GLN A 25 -14.00 -7.49 28.83
N LYS A 26 -14.93 -6.55 28.61
CA LYS A 26 -15.92 -6.60 27.52
C LYS A 26 -15.47 -5.95 26.21
N ASP A 27 -14.23 -5.44 26.12
CA ASP A 27 -13.80 -4.57 25.02
C ASP A 27 -12.40 -4.91 24.48
N ASP A 28 -12.38 -5.53 23.31
CA ASP A 28 -11.18 -5.99 22.61
C ASP A 28 -10.59 -4.91 21.68
N THR A 29 -11.27 -3.76 21.52
CA THR A 29 -10.87 -2.70 20.57
C THR A 29 -9.60 -1.96 21.00
N LYS A 30 -9.22 -2.06 22.28
CA LYS A 30 -8.07 -1.36 22.87
C LYS A 30 -6.71 -1.88 22.40
N ILE A 31 -6.61 -3.12 21.94
CA ILE A 31 -5.34 -3.70 21.47
C ILE A 31 -4.77 -2.89 20.30
N ILE A 32 -5.60 -2.57 19.31
CA ILE A 32 -5.16 -1.85 18.12
C ILE A 32 -4.86 -0.38 18.44
N ALA A 33 -5.61 0.23 19.36
CA ALA A 33 -5.39 1.60 19.81
C ALA A 33 -4.07 1.76 20.59
N ASP A 34 -3.64 0.73 21.34
CA ASP A 34 -2.45 0.79 22.17
C ASP A 34 -1.15 0.49 21.39
N LEU A 35 -1.21 -0.26 20.29
CA LEU A 35 -0.03 -0.65 19.49
C LEU A 35 0.90 0.52 19.13
N PRO A 36 0.41 1.70 18.69
CA PRO A 36 1.25 2.87 18.42
C PRO A 36 2.01 3.42 19.64
N SER A 37 1.52 3.14 20.85
CA SER A 37 2.13 3.60 22.10
C SER A 37 3.20 2.63 22.64
N VAL A 38 3.29 1.42 22.10
CA VAL A 38 4.22 0.37 22.57
C VAL A 38 5.67 0.80 22.36
N ASN A 39 6.47 0.71 23.43
CA ASN A 39 7.93 0.73 23.33
C ASN A 39 8.40 -0.61 22.81
N PHE A 40 8.88 -0.66 21.57
CA PHE A 40 9.35 -1.89 20.94
C PHE A 40 10.87 -1.88 20.77
N LEU A 41 11.51 -3.00 21.13
CA LEU A 41 12.94 -3.23 21.00
C LEU A 41 13.19 -4.41 20.06
N GLY A 42 13.47 -4.13 18.78
CA GLY A 42 13.74 -5.16 17.80
C GLY A 42 13.79 -4.63 16.36
N THR A 43 13.87 -5.55 15.40
CA THR A 43 13.88 -5.27 13.97
C THR A 43 12.47 -5.03 13.42
N ILE A 44 12.37 -4.51 12.18
CA ILE A 44 11.08 -4.37 11.48
C ILE A 44 10.35 -5.72 11.37
N GLN A 45 11.07 -6.81 11.06
CA GLN A 45 10.47 -8.14 10.94
C GLN A 45 9.88 -8.62 12.27
N GLN A 46 10.57 -8.34 13.39
CA GLN A 46 10.07 -8.65 14.72
C GLN A 46 8.86 -7.78 15.08
N ALA A 47 8.84 -6.49 14.69
CA ALA A 47 7.69 -5.61 14.90
C ALA A 47 6.45 -6.08 14.12
N ILE A 48 6.62 -6.48 12.86
CA ILE A 48 5.55 -7.10 12.04
C ILE A 48 5.01 -8.36 12.72
N ARG A 49 5.90 -9.19 13.27
CA ARG A 49 5.50 -10.40 13.98
C ARG A 49 4.73 -10.08 15.26
N HIS A 50 5.23 -9.15 16.08
CA HIS A 50 4.54 -8.67 17.28
C HIS A 50 3.13 -8.16 16.95
N PHE A 51 3.02 -7.29 15.94
CA PHE A 51 1.73 -6.81 15.44
C PHE A 51 0.79 -7.95 15.03
N ASN A 52 1.29 -8.94 14.26
CA ASN A 52 0.48 -10.07 13.81
C ASN A 52 0.00 -10.96 14.96
N ILE A 53 0.84 -11.20 15.97
CA ILE A 53 0.45 -11.95 17.18
C ILE A 53 -0.68 -11.21 17.90
N TRP A 54 -0.51 -9.92 18.17
CA TRP A 54 -1.50 -9.14 18.90
C TRP A 54 -2.79 -8.92 18.11
N ARG A 55 -2.73 -8.82 16.79
CA ARG A 55 -3.92 -8.65 15.94
C ARG A 55 -4.70 -9.95 15.71
N LYS A 56 -4.01 -11.09 15.57
CA LYS A 56 -4.63 -12.35 15.12
C LYS A 56 -4.79 -13.41 16.21
N GLN A 57 -3.96 -13.37 17.25
CA GLN A 57 -3.87 -14.45 18.25
C GLN A 57 -4.25 -13.97 19.66
N ALA A 58 -4.36 -12.67 19.90
CA ALA A 58 -4.68 -12.16 21.22
C ALA A 58 -6.12 -12.47 21.63
N LEU A 59 -6.28 -12.87 22.89
CA LEU A 59 -7.59 -12.99 23.52
C LEU A 59 -7.96 -11.63 24.13
N GLY A 60 -8.64 -10.78 23.35
CA GLY A 60 -8.93 -9.39 23.73
C GLY A 60 -9.67 -9.23 25.06
N LYS A 61 -10.54 -10.18 25.41
CA LYS A 61 -11.22 -10.20 26.71
C LYS A 61 -10.29 -10.24 27.93
N TYR A 62 -9.03 -10.66 27.80
CA TYR A 62 -8.06 -10.62 28.90
C TYR A 62 -6.99 -9.54 28.71
N TYR A 63 -7.22 -8.61 27.80
CA TYR A 63 -6.28 -7.54 27.53
C TYR A 63 -6.33 -6.46 28.63
N LEU A 64 -5.14 -6.03 29.04
CA LEU A 64 -4.92 -4.89 29.90
C LEU A 64 -3.76 -4.10 29.32
N HIS A 65 -3.86 -2.77 29.39
CA HIS A 65 -2.77 -1.89 29.01
C HIS A 65 -1.47 -2.30 29.73
N GLY A 66 -0.37 -2.38 28.98
CA GLY A 66 0.92 -2.86 29.49
C GLY A 66 1.15 -4.37 29.40
N ASN A 67 0.19 -5.19 28.96
CA ASN A 67 0.45 -6.63 28.72
C ASN A 67 1.52 -6.86 27.63
N MET A 68 1.56 -5.99 26.61
CA MET A 68 2.53 -6.06 25.51
C MET A 68 3.96 -5.86 25.98
N THR A 69 4.16 -4.97 26.96
CA THR A 69 5.48 -4.53 27.41
C THR A 69 5.85 -5.06 28.80
N ALA A 70 4.96 -5.82 29.45
CA ALA A 70 5.01 -6.17 30.88
C ALA A 70 4.84 -5.00 31.86
N GLY A 71 4.48 -3.79 31.40
CA GLY A 71 4.23 -2.63 32.27
C GLY A 71 3.12 -2.85 33.30
N ASN A 72 2.19 -3.78 33.04
CA ASN A 72 1.14 -4.18 33.98
C ASN A 72 1.66 -4.88 35.25
N LEU A 73 2.92 -5.36 35.27
CA LEU A 73 3.52 -5.95 36.48
C LEU A 73 3.69 -4.92 37.60
N SER A 74 3.72 -3.62 37.28
CA SER A 74 3.75 -2.54 38.28
C SER A 74 2.57 -2.62 39.26
N TYR A 75 1.40 -3.09 38.80
CA TYR A 75 0.19 -3.22 39.62
C TYR A 75 0.33 -4.22 40.77
N LEU A 76 1.28 -5.17 40.71
CA LEU A 76 1.51 -6.14 41.79
C LEU A 76 1.76 -5.45 43.14
N PHE A 77 2.36 -4.27 43.12
CA PHE A 77 2.73 -3.52 44.33
C PHE A 77 1.78 -2.37 44.66
N GLY A 78 0.61 -2.30 44.00
CA GLY A 78 -0.39 -1.25 44.22
C GLY A 78 -0.16 0.00 43.37
N PRO A 79 -0.86 1.12 43.69
CA PRO A 79 -0.85 2.33 42.86
C PRO A 79 0.47 3.13 42.89
N GLU A 80 1.23 3.02 43.97
CA GLU A 80 2.52 3.71 44.16
C GLU A 80 3.62 2.71 44.55
N PRO A 81 4.04 1.84 43.61
CA PRO A 81 5.04 0.80 43.86
C PRO A 81 6.36 1.36 44.41
N LEU A 82 6.95 0.74 45.43
CA LEU A 82 8.23 1.16 46.05
C LEU A 82 8.20 2.53 46.76
N LYS A 83 7.03 3.14 46.97
CA LYS A 83 6.90 4.37 47.77
C LYS A 83 7.21 4.10 49.25
N ARG A 84 7.91 5.02 49.91
CA ARG A 84 8.17 4.94 51.36
C ARG A 84 6.95 5.44 52.15
N GLU A 85 6.70 4.88 53.34
CA GLU A 85 5.48 5.14 54.14
C GLU A 85 5.17 6.63 54.43
N LYS A 86 6.18 7.51 54.43
CA LYS A 86 6.03 8.95 54.71
C LYS A 86 6.46 9.85 53.55
N GLU A 87 6.72 9.28 52.39
CA GLU A 87 7.10 10.04 51.20
C GLU A 87 5.85 10.68 50.57
N ASP A 88 5.94 11.94 50.17
CA ASP A 88 4.88 12.57 49.39
C ASP A 88 4.86 12.04 47.95
N SER A 89 3.71 12.12 47.28
CA SER A 89 3.55 11.53 45.95
C SER A 89 4.37 12.23 44.85
N GLU A 90 4.75 13.49 45.02
CA GLU A 90 5.56 14.21 44.02
C GLU A 90 7.02 13.79 44.10
N ALA A 91 7.60 13.76 45.31
CA ALA A 91 8.93 13.24 45.55
C ALA A 91 9.06 11.79 45.10
N TYR A 92 8.06 10.96 45.39
CA TYR A 92 7.99 9.59 44.91
C TYR A 92 8.08 9.49 43.38
N LYS A 93 7.25 10.26 42.65
CA LYS A 93 7.27 10.26 41.17
C LYS A 93 8.60 10.74 40.59
N ALA A 94 9.27 11.69 41.24
CA ALA A 94 10.58 12.15 40.82
C ALA A 94 11.65 11.05 40.98
N ASN A 95 11.54 10.26 42.05
CA ASN A 95 12.49 9.23 42.43
C ASN A 95 12.23 7.86 41.80
N LEU A 96 11.02 7.57 41.32
CA LEU A 96 10.72 6.32 40.62
C LEU A 96 11.29 6.32 39.20
N GLY A 97 12.05 5.28 38.87
CA GLY A 97 12.35 4.90 37.50
C GLY A 97 11.50 3.69 37.12
N CYS A 98 10.76 3.77 36.00
CA CYS A 98 10.03 2.64 35.45
C CYS A 98 10.20 2.64 33.93
N HIS A 99 10.69 1.52 33.39
CA HIS A 99 10.86 1.33 31.95
C HIS A 99 10.29 -0.02 31.56
N ASP A 100 9.45 -0.02 30.54
CA ASP A 100 8.87 -1.23 29.98
C ASP A 100 8.97 -1.23 28.46
N PHE A 101 9.18 -2.41 27.89
CA PHE A 101 9.27 -2.59 26.45
C PHE A 101 8.91 -4.01 26.01
N ALA A 102 8.45 -4.13 24.76
CA ALA A 102 8.12 -5.37 24.08
C ALA A 102 9.28 -5.79 23.16
N TYR A 103 9.44 -7.10 22.96
CA TYR A 103 10.35 -7.68 21.98
C TYR A 103 9.87 -9.07 21.53
N ILE A 104 10.47 -9.58 20.45
CA ILE A 104 10.29 -10.97 20.01
C ILE A 104 11.56 -11.75 20.31
N ASN A 105 11.43 -12.85 21.05
CA ASN A 105 12.56 -13.71 21.37
C ASN A 105 13.01 -14.56 20.17
N ASP A 106 14.13 -15.27 20.30
CA ASP A 106 14.73 -16.08 19.24
C ASP A 106 13.85 -17.28 18.83
N ALA A 107 12.94 -17.71 19.70
CA ALA A 107 11.90 -18.71 19.40
C ALA A 107 10.67 -18.10 18.68
N GLY A 108 10.66 -16.78 18.47
CA GLY A 108 9.56 -16.07 17.82
C GLY A 108 8.36 -15.82 18.74
N GLU A 109 8.52 -15.91 20.06
CA GLU A 109 7.48 -15.62 21.04
C GLU A 109 7.43 -14.14 21.41
N ASP A 110 6.22 -13.66 21.66
CA ASP A 110 5.94 -12.32 22.16
C ASP A 110 6.32 -12.18 23.64
N CYS A 111 7.21 -11.23 23.95
CA CYS A 111 7.77 -11.03 25.28
C CYS A 111 7.74 -9.55 25.68
N GLY A 112 7.55 -9.28 26.97
CA GLY A 112 7.62 -7.94 27.56
C GLY A 112 8.53 -7.93 28.79
N VAL A 113 9.25 -6.82 29.01
CA VAL A 113 10.14 -6.62 30.15
C VAL A 113 9.78 -5.31 30.84
N MET A 114 9.68 -5.35 32.17
CA MET A 114 9.56 -4.18 33.04
C MET A 114 10.77 -4.10 33.96
N VAL A 115 11.36 -2.92 34.10
CA VAL A 115 12.38 -2.59 35.09
C VAL A 115 11.91 -1.39 35.89
N MET A 116 11.75 -1.59 37.19
CA MET A 116 11.26 -0.57 38.12
C MET A 116 12.24 -0.42 39.28
N TYR A 117 12.60 0.81 39.64
CA TYR A 117 13.61 1.07 40.66
C TYR A 117 13.49 2.45 41.29
N ARG A 118 14.19 2.67 42.40
CA ARG A 118 14.36 3.98 43.03
C ARG A 118 15.69 4.62 42.64
N LYS A 119 15.64 5.89 42.23
CA LYS A 119 16.84 6.69 41.88
C LYS A 119 17.62 7.11 43.12
N ASP A 120 16.92 7.40 44.21
CA ASP A 120 17.48 7.82 45.50
C ASP A 120 17.89 6.62 46.39
N ASP A 121 17.50 5.40 46.02
CA ASP A 121 17.92 4.16 46.66
C ASP A 121 18.12 3.06 45.61
N PRO A 122 19.30 3.00 44.97
CA PRO A 122 19.60 2.03 43.93
C PRO A 122 19.48 0.56 44.38
N LYS A 123 19.36 0.28 45.68
CA LYS A 123 19.14 -1.08 46.21
C LYS A 123 17.69 -1.50 46.19
N GLN A 124 16.74 -0.64 45.81
CA GLN A 124 15.32 -0.99 45.65
C GLN A 124 14.94 -1.06 44.18
N TRP A 125 14.80 -2.28 43.66
CA TRP A 125 14.43 -2.53 42.28
C TRP A 125 13.70 -3.85 42.08
N VAL A 126 12.94 -3.93 40.98
CA VAL A 126 12.19 -5.09 40.49
C VAL A 126 12.33 -5.17 38.98
N ILE A 127 12.69 -6.36 38.47
CA ILE A 127 12.74 -6.68 37.04
C ILE A 127 11.74 -7.80 36.78
N GLY A 128 10.81 -7.57 35.86
CA GLY A 128 9.78 -8.53 35.48
C GLY A 128 9.86 -8.88 33.99
N LEU A 129 9.61 -10.13 33.67
CA LEU A 129 9.47 -10.67 32.31
C LEU A 129 8.09 -11.30 32.18
N ILE A 130 7.36 -10.95 31.12
CA ILE A 130 6.17 -11.68 30.66
C ILE A 130 6.48 -12.35 29.33
N LYS A 131 6.13 -13.63 29.19
CA LYS A 131 6.06 -14.31 27.89
C LYS A 131 4.61 -14.60 27.53
N LYS A 132 4.32 -14.58 26.23
CA LYS A 132 2.99 -14.86 25.66
C LYS A 132 1.92 -13.92 26.22
N GLY A 133 2.23 -12.62 26.33
CA GLY A 133 1.33 -11.61 26.91
C GLY A 133 -0.06 -11.55 26.27
N HIS A 134 -0.16 -11.95 25.00
CA HIS A 134 -1.41 -12.05 24.23
C HIS A 134 -2.32 -13.24 24.63
N ALA A 135 -1.79 -14.28 25.28
CA ALA A 135 -2.51 -15.53 25.57
C ALA A 135 -3.47 -15.39 26.78
N SER A 136 -4.08 -16.48 27.25
CA SER A 136 -4.91 -16.48 28.48
C SER A 136 -4.04 -16.33 29.76
N PRO A 137 -4.59 -15.85 30.89
CA PRO A 137 -3.84 -15.71 32.14
C PRO A 137 -3.12 -16.98 32.63
N GLN A 138 -3.65 -18.16 32.33
CA GLN A 138 -3.06 -19.46 32.69
C GLN A 138 -1.82 -19.80 31.85
N THR A 139 -1.73 -19.24 30.65
CA THR A 139 -0.66 -19.49 29.66
C THR A 139 0.42 -18.41 29.69
N ARG A 140 0.09 -17.19 30.16
CA ARG A 140 1.03 -16.08 30.32
C ARG A 140 2.05 -16.41 31.41
N GLU A 141 3.31 -16.60 31.02
CA GLU A 141 4.39 -16.92 31.96
C GLU A 141 4.97 -15.61 32.51
N ILE A 142 5.18 -15.55 33.83
CA ILE A 142 5.77 -14.39 34.50
C ILE A 142 6.98 -14.84 35.31
N VAL A 143 8.08 -14.11 35.16
CA VAL A 143 9.32 -14.27 35.93
C VAL A 143 9.72 -12.90 36.48
N CYS A 144 9.74 -12.76 37.81
CA CYS A 144 10.15 -11.52 38.47
C CYS A 144 11.38 -11.76 39.36
N VAL A 145 12.32 -10.83 39.33
CA VAL A 145 13.45 -10.77 40.26
C VAL A 145 13.44 -9.41 40.94
N ALA A 146 13.52 -9.39 42.27
CA ALA A 146 13.55 -8.17 43.07
C ALA A 146 14.77 -8.15 43.99
N SER A 147 15.23 -6.96 44.36
CA SER A 147 16.35 -6.78 45.30
C SER A 147 15.97 -7.04 46.77
N PHE A 148 14.67 -7.12 47.06
CA PHE A 148 14.09 -7.31 48.38
C PHE A 148 13.14 -8.51 48.40
N ASN A 149 12.84 -9.01 49.60
CA ASN A 149 11.98 -10.17 49.76
C ASN A 149 10.54 -9.84 49.35
N LEU A 150 9.99 -10.60 48.40
CA LEU A 150 8.63 -10.43 47.89
C LEU A 150 7.56 -11.12 48.76
N THR A 151 7.94 -12.04 49.66
CA THR A 151 6.99 -12.78 50.50
C THR A 151 6.03 -11.88 51.30
N PRO A 152 6.45 -10.75 51.90
CA PRO A 152 5.53 -9.85 52.62
C PRO A 152 4.42 -9.23 51.75
N TYR A 153 4.58 -9.23 50.43
CA TYR A 153 3.60 -8.69 49.48
C TYR A 153 2.59 -9.73 48.99
N ILE A 154 2.79 -11.01 49.33
CA ILE A 154 1.88 -12.10 48.97
C ILE A 154 0.71 -12.12 49.97
N LYS A 155 -0.49 -11.83 49.47
CA LYS A 155 -1.74 -11.81 50.24
C LYS A 155 -2.47 -13.16 50.24
N SER A 156 -2.26 -13.98 49.22
CA SER A 156 -2.88 -15.31 49.09
C SER A 156 -1.82 -16.39 48.82
N PRO A 157 -1.23 -16.99 49.88
CA PRO A 157 -0.23 -18.05 49.75
C PRO A 157 -0.76 -19.32 49.05
N ALA A 158 -2.07 -19.54 49.07
CA ALA A 158 -2.75 -20.68 48.45
C ALA A 158 -2.66 -20.68 46.90
N ALA A 159 -2.24 -19.57 46.29
CA ALA A 159 -2.09 -19.45 44.83
C ALA A 159 -0.87 -20.20 44.24
N GLY A 160 -0.09 -20.89 45.08
CA GLY A 160 0.98 -21.80 44.61
C GLY A 160 2.26 -21.11 44.13
N VAL A 161 2.48 -19.85 44.50
CA VAL A 161 3.65 -19.08 44.08
C VAL A 161 4.73 -19.10 45.16
N ASN A 162 5.97 -19.45 44.78
CA ASN A 162 7.11 -19.51 45.70
C ASN A 162 8.13 -18.39 45.41
N VAL A 163 8.64 -17.79 46.48
CA VAL A 163 9.75 -16.82 46.44
C VAL A 163 11.02 -17.53 46.88
N SER A 164 12.06 -17.48 46.07
CA SER A 164 13.35 -18.12 46.36
C SER A 164 14.50 -17.11 46.32
N PRO A 165 15.44 -17.15 47.27
CA PRO A 165 16.64 -16.31 47.21
C PRO A 165 17.55 -16.78 46.07
N VAL A 166 18.17 -15.84 45.38
CA VAL A 166 19.11 -16.09 44.28
C VAL A 166 20.37 -15.24 44.43
N SER A 167 21.50 -15.68 43.87
CA SER A 167 22.78 -14.96 43.97
C SER A 167 22.86 -13.75 43.03
N SER A 168 22.11 -13.76 41.92
CA SER A 168 22.08 -12.69 40.91
C SER A 168 20.81 -12.77 40.06
N ILE A 169 20.66 -11.87 39.08
CA ILE A 169 19.56 -11.86 38.10
C ILE A 169 19.67 -12.96 37.02
N GLU A 170 20.73 -13.76 37.04
CA GLU A 170 21.03 -14.78 36.03
C GLU A 170 19.86 -15.75 35.72
N PRO A 171 19.04 -16.19 36.70
CA PRO A 171 17.87 -17.02 36.41
C PRO A 171 16.82 -16.35 35.51
N LEU A 172 16.72 -15.02 35.53
CA LEU A 172 15.86 -14.24 34.64
C LEU A 172 16.52 -14.03 33.27
N LEU A 173 17.83 -13.74 33.22
CA LEU A 173 18.57 -13.58 31.95
C LEU A 173 18.46 -14.83 31.07
N LYS A 174 18.55 -16.03 31.67
CA LYS A 174 18.35 -17.31 30.97
C LYS A 174 16.98 -17.48 30.34
N GLN A 175 15.98 -16.70 30.76
CA GLN A 175 14.62 -16.77 30.24
C GLN A 175 14.35 -15.76 29.12
N ILE A 176 15.20 -14.76 28.92
CA ILE A 176 15.00 -13.68 27.95
C ILE A 176 14.98 -14.21 26.51
N GLY A 177 15.88 -15.13 26.18
CA GLY A 177 15.93 -15.75 24.85
C GLY A 177 16.15 -14.75 23.71
N SER A 178 16.88 -13.66 23.94
CA SER A 178 17.25 -12.71 22.90
C SER A 178 18.51 -11.94 23.32
N ALA A 179 19.44 -11.77 22.39
CA ALA A 179 20.76 -11.19 22.66
C ALA A 179 20.69 -9.73 23.16
N ILE A 180 19.88 -8.87 22.53
CA ILE A 180 19.84 -7.44 22.84
C ILE A 180 19.20 -7.18 24.21
N PRO A 181 17.94 -7.60 24.49
CA PRO A 181 17.37 -7.42 25.82
C PRO A 181 18.20 -8.10 26.91
N GLY A 182 18.79 -9.27 26.61
CA GLY A 182 19.68 -9.99 27.52
C GLY A 182 20.91 -9.16 27.91
N PHE A 183 21.57 -8.55 26.92
CA PHE A 183 22.70 -7.64 27.14
C PHE A 183 22.31 -6.42 27.98
N LEU A 184 21.18 -5.77 27.67
CA LEU A 184 20.72 -4.59 28.41
C LEU A 184 20.44 -4.92 29.87
N LEU A 185 19.73 -6.04 30.12
CA LEU A 185 19.39 -6.47 31.47
C LEU A 185 20.61 -6.96 32.27
N HIS A 186 21.58 -7.61 31.61
CA HIS A 186 22.84 -7.99 32.25
C HIS A 186 23.56 -6.77 32.83
N ASN A 187 23.49 -5.62 32.16
CA ASN A 187 24.08 -4.37 32.61
C ASN A 187 23.15 -3.51 33.49
N ALA A 188 21.93 -3.97 33.76
CA ALA A 188 20.95 -3.26 34.58
C ALA A 188 21.30 -3.31 36.07
N VAL A 189 21.91 -4.39 36.56
CA VAL A 189 22.22 -4.60 37.98
C VAL A 189 23.72 -4.78 38.15
N GLN A 190 24.32 -4.00 39.04
CA GLN A 190 25.73 -4.03 39.39
C GLN A 190 26.05 -5.18 40.36
N GLY A 191 27.33 -5.56 40.49
CA GLY A 191 27.76 -6.67 41.35
C GLY A 191 27.44 -6.50 42.85
N ASN A 192 27.21 -5.27 43.30
CA ASN A 192 26.77 -4.94 44.66
C ASN A 192 25.24 -5.01 44.86
N ASN A 193 24.49 -5.54 43.87
CA ASN A 193 23.04 -5.64 43.86
C ASN A 193 22.30 -4.29 43.76
N GLU A 194 22.97 -3.23 43.30
CA GLU A 194 22.35 -1.94 42.98
C GLU A 194 21.96 -1.88 41.51
N ILE A 195 20.84 -1.23 41.20
CA ILE A 195 20.48 -0.91 39.81
C ILE A 195 21.48 0.12 39.27
N ASN A 196 21.91 -0.07 38.03
CA ASN A 196 22.66 0.95 37.31
C ASN A 196 21.71 2.09 36.96
N LEU A 197 21.86 3.25 37.60
CA LEU A 197 20.99 4.41 37.35
C LEU A 197 21.01 4.89 35.90
N ARG A 198 22.06 4.59 35.13
CA ARG A 198 22.13 4.89 33.69
C ARG A 198 21.26 3.98 32.82
N PHE A 199 20.61 2.96 33.42
CA PHE A 199 19.68 2.09 32.71
C PHE A 199 18.55 2.86 32.04
N HIS A 200 18.13 4.01 32.56
CA HIS A 200 17.13 4.86 31.89
C HIS A 200 17.50 5.23 30.44
N ARG A 201 18.79 5.23 30.09
CA ARG A 201 19.28 5.56 28.75
C ARG A 201 18.87 4.55 27.69
N ILE A 202 18.42 3.35 28.07
CA ILE A 202 17.89 2.38 27.09
C ILE A 202 16.66 2.90 26.35
N ALA A 203 15.98 3.93 26.87
CA ALA A 203 14.89 4.61 26.19
C ALA A 203 15.30 5.10 24.77
N LEU A 204 16.58 5.42 24.56
CA LEU A 204 17.14 5.77 23.25
C LEU A 204 16.98 4.67 22.18
N LEU A 205 16.90 3.42 22.62
CA LEU A 205 16.78 2.25 21.76
C LEU A 205 15.33 1.89 21.41
N MET A 206 14.36 2.47 22.12
CA MET A 206 12.96 2.12 21.95
C MET A 206 12.40 2.76 20.68
N ARG A 207 11.61 2.00 19.92
CA ARG A 207 10.90 2.50 18.74
C ARG A 207 9.41 2.28 18.90
N LYS A 208 8.61 3.22 18.40
CA LYS A 208 7.16 3.10 18.36
C LYS A 208 6.76 2.34 17.11
N ILE A 209 5.77 1.45 17.27
CA ILE A 209 5.20 0.70 16.16
C ILE A 209 4.29 1.64 15.38
N GLN A 210 4.49 1.72 14.07
CA GLN A 210 3.59 2.45 13.18
C GLN A 210 2.66 1.46 12.50
N VAL A 211 1.35 1.65 12.65
CA VAL A 211 0.33 0.82 12.02
C VAL A 211 -0.24 1.55 10.81
N ALA A 212 -0.11 0.95 9.63
CA ALA A 212 -0.69 1.46 8.39
C ALA A 212 -1.58 0.37 7.79
N GLN A 213 -2.89 0.60 7.82
CA GLN A 213 -3.93 -0.36 7.39
C GLN A 213 -3.74 -1.74 8.05
N GLU A 214 -3.22 -2.72 7.31
CA GLU A 214 -3.02 -4.10 7.74
C GLU A 214 -1.57 -4.46 8.05
N THR A 215 -0.67 -3.49 8.05
CA THR A 215 0.78 -3.70 8.21
C THR A 215 1.33 -2.88 9.37
N ALA A 216 2.46 -3.33 9.91
CA ALA A 216 3.22 -2.60 10.91
C ALA A 216 4.65 -2.33 10.43
N THR A 217 5.19 -1.17 10.79
CA THR A 217 6.60 -0.81 10.58
C THR A 217 7.14 -0.12 11.83
N LEU A 218 8.41 0.25 11.80
CA LEU A 218 9.05 1.08 12.83
C LEU A 218 9.47 2.40 12.20
N HIS A 219 9.22 3.51 12.90
CA HIS A 219 9.86 4.78 12.58
C HIS A 219 11.36 4.64 12.87
N GLU A 220 12.22 4.94 11.89
CA GLU A 220 13.69 4.91 12.05
C GLU A 220 14.24 3.65 12.76
N PRO A 221 14.17 2.48 12.12
CA PRO A 221 14.67 1.22 12.68
C PRO A 221 16.16 1.30 13.04
N LEU A 222 16.54 0.68 14.15
CA LEU A 222 17.91 0.72 14.66
C LEU A 222 18.80 -0.43 14.14
N PRO A 223 19.99 -0.13 13.57
CA PRO A 223 21.00 -1.12 13.26
C PRO A 223 21.80 -1.44 14.53
N PHE A 224 21.27 -2.27 15.42
CA PHE A 224 21.89 -2.57 16.72
C PHE A 224 23.35 -3.05 16.64
N ALA A 225 23.72 -3.75 15.56
CA ALA A 225 25.10 -4.21 15.33
C ALA A 225 26.11 -3.07 15.12
N GLU A 226 25.65 -1.87 14.75
CA GLU A 226 26.49 -0.69 14.54
C GLU A 226 26.58 0.22 15.77
N LEU A 227 25.82 -0.07 16.82
CA LEU A 227 25.75 0.74 18.03
C LEU A 227 26.66 0.18 19.12
N ASN A 228 27.44 1.06 19.77
CA ASN A 228 28.16 0.70 20.98
C ASN A 228 27.18 0.69 22.18
N LEU A 229 26.48 -0.42 22.38
CA LEU A 229 25.48 -0.54 23.44
C LEU A 229 26.09 -0.42 24.85
N SER A 230 27.34 -0.82 25.05
CA SER A 230 28.06 -0.64 26.31
C SER A 230 28.17 0.83 26.72
N ALA A 231 28.26 1.74 25.74
CA ALA A 231 28.35 3.18 26.01
C ALA A 231 27.07 3.77 26.62
N LEU A 232 25.94 3.06 26.58
CA LEU A 232 24.74 3.46 27.33
C LEU A 232 24.98 3.44 28.83
N PHE A 233 25.82 2.53 29.31
CA PHE A 233 26.08 2.32 30.73
C PHE A 233 27.37 3.01 31.22
N ALA A 234 28.22 3.45 30.29
CA ALA A 234 29.45 4.19 30.56
C ALA A 234 29.20 5.66 30.96
N GLU A 235 30.25 6.35 31.42
CA GLU A 235 30.19 7.79 31.64
C GLU A 235 30.00 8.54 30.31
N ASN A 236 28.99 9.40 30.28
CA ASN A 236 28.66 10.20 29.11
C ASN A 236 27.90 11.47 29.51
N PRO A 237 28.64 12.52 29.96
CA PRO A 237 28.03 13.75 30.44
C PRO A 237 27.11 14.42 29.42
N ALA A 238 27.41 14.28 28.12
CA ALA A 238 26.56 14.82 27.07
C ALA A 238 25.18 14.15 27.06
N LEU A 239 25.12 12.81 27.13
CA LEU A 239 23.83 12.12 27.26
C LEU A 239 23.11 12.45 28.57
N ASP A 240 23.84 12.58 29.68
CA ASP A 240 23.24 12.96 30.96
C ASP A 240 22.50 14.30 30.88
N LEU A 241 23.09 15.29 30.20
CA LEU A 241 22.43 16.58 29.94
C LEU A 241 21.16 16.43 29.12
N LEU A 242 21.16 15.58 28.08
CA LEU A 242 19.97 15.38 27.24
C LEU A 242 18.81 14.77 28.03
N PHE A 243 19.10 13.86 28.97
CA PHE A 243 18.09 13.29 29.86
C PHE A 243 17.64 14.26 30.95
N GLN A 244 18.57 14.99 31.58
CA GLN A 244 18.27 15.99 32.59
C GLN A 244 17.29 17.04 32.06
N TYR A 245 17.56 17.59 30.86
CA TYR A 245 16.71 18.61 30.23
C TYR A 245 15.52 18.04 29.44
N LYS A 246 15.30 16.72 29.48
CA LYS A 246 14.22 16.03 28.74
C LYS A 246 14.18 16.45 27.27
N ILE A 247 15.34 16.46 26.62
CA ILE A 247 15.48 16.84 25.21
C ILE A 247 14.79 15.80 24.31
N LEU A 248 14.94 14.52 24.66
CA LEU A 248 14.49 13.38 23.89
C LEU A 248 12.95 13.26 23.82
N ASP A 249 12.24 13.86 24.77
CA ASP A 249 10.77 13.91 24.80
C ASP A 249 10.22 14.85 23.70
N GLU A 250 11.01 15.84 23.27
CA GLU A 250 10.61 16.85 22.28
C GLU A 250 11.33 16.67 20.94
N LEU A 251 12.57 16.17 20.96
CA LEU A 251 13.43 16.01 19.79
C LEU A 251 14.05 14.61 19.78
N PRO A 252 13.38 13.61 19.18
CA PRO A 252 13.94 12.27 19.01
C PRO A 252 15.24 12.33 18.20
N LEU A 253 16.23 11.54 18.60
CA LEU A 253 17.51 11.47 17.91
C LEU A 253 17.45 10.51 16.72
N SER A 254 17.96 10.97 15.58
CA SER A 254 18.20 10.08 14.45
C SER A 254 19.26 9.02 14.76
N VAL A 255 19.27 7.97 13.95
CA VAL A 255 20.20 6.84 14.09
C VAL A 255 21.67 7.28 14.01
N SER A 256 21.99 8.22 13.11
CA SER A 256 23.35 8.73 12.93
C SER A 256 23.83 9.48 14.16
N LEU A 257 23.00 10.39 14.70
CA LEU A 257 23.32 11.13 15.92
C LEU A 257 23.44 10.22 17.13
N LEU A 258 22.56 9.23 17.28
CA LEU A 258 22.64 8.26 18.36
C LEU A 258 23.95 7.47 18.30
N LYS A 259 24.32 6.96 17.12
CA LYS A 259 25.59 6.25 16.92
C LYS A 259 26.78 7.11 17.30
N GLU A 260 26.76 8.39 16.89
CA GLU A 260 27.82 9.32 17.24
C GLU A 260 27.85 9.59 18.75
N LEU A 261 26.71 9.88 19.38
CA LEU A 261 26.60 10.10 20.82
C LEU A 261 26.94 8.87 21.65
N LEU A 262 27.00 7.67 21.09
CA LEU A 262 27.51 6.45 21.73
C LEU A 262 28.99 6.19 21.48
N SER A 263 29.65 6.96 20.60
CA SER A 263 31.09 6.91 20.37
C SER A 263 31.88 7.83 21.31
N GLU A 264 32.98 7.33 21.86
CA GLU A 264 33.86 8.11 22.76
C GLU A 264 34.51 9.32 22.07
N SER A 265 34.84 9.19 20.79
CA SER A 265 35.51 10.25 20.02
C SER A 265 34.55 11.25 19.37
N SER A 266 33.27 11.25 19.74
CA SER A 266 32.23 12.08 19.13
C SER A 266 32.52 13.58 19.19
N PRO A 267 32.60 14.26 18.03
CA PRO A 267 32.60 15.71 17.97
C PRO A 267 31.33 16.33 18.58
N LEU A 268 30.15 15.74 18.35
CA LEU A 268 28.89 16.22 18.94
C LEU A 268 28.91 16.23 20.47
N ARG A 269 29.46 15.19 21.11
CA ARG A 269 29.63 15.18 22.58
C ARG A 269 30.45 16.38 23.06
N LYS A 270 31.52 16.72 22.34
CA LYS A 270 32.39 17.87 22.68
C LYS A 270 31.64 19.20 22.49
N GLU A 271 30.81 19.32 21.46
CA GLU A 271 29.97 20.52 21.27
C GLU A 271 28.94 20.68 22.39
N ILE A 272 28.25 19.60 22.78
CA ILE A 272 27.29 19.60 23.90
C ILE A 272 27.96 19.97 25.22
N GLN A 273 29.13 19.41 25.50
CA GLN A 273 29.89 19.74 26.71
C GLN A 273 30.42 21.18 26.68
N ARG A 274 30.82 21.69 25.52
CA ARG A 274 31.29 23.08 25.40
C ARG A 274 30.17 24.07 25.68
N ILE A 275 28.96 23.84 25.19
CA ILE A 275 27.83 24.75 25.43
C ILE A 275 27.37 24.73 26.90
N GLN A 276 27.64 23.65 27.62
CA GLN A 276 27.33 23.58 29.05
C GLN A 276 28.01 24.72 29.84
N LEU A 277 29.18 25.18 29.40
CA LEU A 277 29.91 26.29 30.01
C LEU A 277 29.19 27.64 29.88
N THR A 278 28.20 27.75 28.98
CA THR A 278 27.41 28.97 28.77
C THR A 278 26.00 28.86 29.35
N PHE A 279 25.73 27.82 30.14
CA PHE A 279 24.42 27.65 30.77
C PHE A 279 24.13 28.74 31.79
N THR A 280 22.85 29.05 31.91
CA THR A 280 22.31 30.04 32.84
C THR A 280 21.37 29.38 33.84
N ASP A 281 20.88 30.15 34.82
CA ASP A 281 19.85 29.66 35.74
C ASP A 281 18.47 29.45 35.07
N ASP A 282 18.25 29.97 33.85
CA ASP A 282 17.01 29.74 33.09
C ASP A 282 17.12 28.44 32.29
N GLU A 283 16.50 27.37 32.79
CA GLU A 283 16.47 26.05 32.16
C GLU A 283 15.92 26.08 30.72
N ARG A 284 15.00 27.01 30.39
CA ARG A 284 14.43 27.09 29.05
C ARG A 284 15.49 27.51 28.03
N ILE A 285 16.37 28.45 28.40
CA ILE A 285 17.48 28.90 27.55
C ILE A 285 18.42 27.74 27.30
N ASN A 286 18.82 27.02 28.35
CA ASN A 286 19.73 25.88 28.24
C ASN A 286 19.13 24.77 27.37
N LYS A 287 17.83 24.50 27.54
CA LYS A 287 17.08 23.55 26.70
C LYS A 287 17.10 23.96 25.22
N SER A 288 16.82 25.23 24.91
CA SER A 288 16.88 25.74 23.53
C SER A 288 18.28 25.66 22.93
N LEU A 289 19.33 25.97 23.70
CA LEU A 289 20.72 25.84 23.25
C LEU A 289 21.07 24.39 22.89
N LEU A 290 20.72 23.43 23.76
CA LEU A 290 20.95 22.01 23.51
C LEU A 290 20.24 21.53 22.24
N LYS A 291 18.94 21.84 22.08
CA LYS A 291 18.20 21.47 20.87
C LYS A 291 18.81 22.09 19.62
N SER A 292 19.21 23.35 19.68
CA SER A 292 19.79 24.06 18.54
C SER A 292 21.12 23.45 18.10
N ILE A 293 21.99 23.08 19.04
CA ILE A 293 23.25 22.40 18.71
C ILE A 293 23.00 21.07 18.02
N ILE A 294 22.08 20.26 18.56
CA ILE A 294 21.77 18.94 17.97
C ILE A 294 21.26 19.12 16.53
N VAL A 295 20.25 19.97 16.33
CA VAL A 295 19.66 20.22 15.01
C VAL A 295 20.68 20.81 14.04
N PHE A 296 21.42 21.86 14.44
CA PHE A 296 22.37 22.48 13.54
C PHE A 296 23.56 21.58 13.21
N TYR A 297 24.01 20.76 14.17
CA TYR A 297 25.06 19.79 13.94
C TYR A 297 24.60 18.72 12.93
N GLU A 298 23.42 18.14 13.14
CA GLU A 298 22.86 17.13 12.25
C GLU A 298 22.70 17.61 10.80
N LYS A 299 22.24 18.85 10.63
CA LYS A 299 22.06 19.44 9.30
C LYS A 299 23.33 20.04 8.72
N GLY A 300 24.47 19.96 9.41
CA GLY A 300 25.75 20.51 8.93
C GLY A 300 25.80 22.04 8.86
N ILE A 301 24.95 22.74 9.61
CA ILE A 301 24.84 24.22 9.61
C ILE A 301 25.30 24.85 10.93
N LEU A 302 25.92 24.08 11.85
CA LEU A 302 26.37 24.56 13.16
C LEU A 302 27.32 25.77 13.06
N GLU A 303 28.35 25.67 12.22
CA GLU A 303 29.35 26.74 12.08
C GLU A 303 28.75 28.06 11.59
N GLN A 304 27.84 27.98 10.61
CA GLN A 304 27.15 29.15 10.05
C GLN A 304 26.29 29.86 11.10
N ASN A 305 25.81 29.11 12.11
CA ASN A 305 24.87 29.60 13.12
C ASN A 305 25.50 29.78 14.51
N ARG A 306 26.83 29.66 14.67
CA ARG A 306 27.50 29.83 15.98
C ARG A 306 27.21 31.18 16.62
N LYS A 307 27.16 32.26 15.83
CA LYS A 307 26.86 33.62 16.34
C LYS A 307 25.51 33.70 17.05
N LEU A 308 24.51 32.96 16.56
CA LEU A 308 23.19 32.89 17.19
C LEU A 308 23.28 32.19 18.54
N LEU A 309 23.98 31.06 18.62
CA LEU A 309 24.14 30.27 19.84
C LEU A 309 24.89 31.02 20.94
N THR A 310 25.81 31.92 20.58
CA THR A 310 26.53 32.76 21.55
C THR A 310 25.74 34.00 21.99
N ASN A 311 24.66 34.36 21.29
CA ASN A 311 23.83 35.51 21.64
C ASN A 311 22.67 35.08 22.57
N LEU A 312 22.95 35.04 23.86
CA LEU A 312 21.98 34.62 24.88
C LEU A 312 20.73 35.51 24.94
N GLU A 313 20.83 36.79 24.56
CA GLU A 313 19.66 37.68 24.50
C GLU A 313 18.69 37.23 23.38
N LEU A 314 19.20 36.90 22.20
CA LEU A 314 18.39 36.36 21.11
C LEU A 314 17.77 35.01 21.48
N ILE A 315 18.55 34.10 22.06
CA ILE A 315 18.02 32.81 22.52
C ILE A 315 16.93 33.02 23.59
N ARG A 316 17.12 33.96 24.52
CA ARG A 316 16.09 34.29 25.52
C ARG A 316 14.80 34.77 24.86
N LYS A 317 14.89 35.67 23.88
CA LYS A 317 13.74 36.21 23.14
C LYS A 317 12.94 35.14 22.40
N PHE A 318 13.65 34.16 21.80
CA PHE A 318 13.02 33.16 20.93
C PHE A 318 12.91 31.76 21.52
N SER A 319 13.36 31.50 22.75
CA SER A 319 13.36 30.16 23.38
C SER A 319 11.99 29.47 23.32
N GLY A 320 10.90 30.22 23.52
CA GLY A 320 9.52 29.73 23.42
C GLY A 320 9.07 29.29 22.01
N TYR A 321 9.84 29.64 20.98
CA TYR A 321 9.62 29.39 19.56
C TYR A 321 10.68 28.47 18.95
N MET A 322 11.43 27.74 19.78
CA MET A 322 12.45 26.76 19.36
C MET A 322 12.06 25.37 19.87
N ARG A 323 10.81 24.96 19.59
CA ARG A 323 10.24 23.73 20.14
C ARG A 323 10.63 22.52 19.31
N ASP A 324 10.47 22.63 17.98
CA ASP A 324 10.78 21.57 17.02
C ASP A 324 11.92 21.93 16.05
N GLU A 325 12.35 20.93 15.27
CA GLU A 325 13.43 21.05 14.29
C GLU A 325 13.18 22.15 13.24
N THR A 326 11.96 22.26 12.72
CA THR A 326 11.62 23.22 11.66
C THR A 326 11.77 24.65 12.16
N GLN A 327 11.26 24.95 13.35
CA GLN A 327 11.40 26.29 13.94
C GLN A 327 12.87 26.64 14.20
N ILE A 328 13.65 25.68 14.72
CA ILE A 328 15.09 25.87 15.00
C ILE A 328 15.86 26.17 13.71
N LYS A 329 15.59 25.44 12.63
CA LYS A 329 16.19 25.68 11.30
C LYS A 329 15.78 27.04 10.71
N LEU A 330 14.53 27.43 10.90
CA LEU A 330 13.97 28.62 10.26
C LEU A 330 14.40 29.93 10.94
N LEU A 331 14.54 29.94 12.27
CA LEU A 331 14.85 31.15 13.04
C LEU A 331 16.11 31.90 12.53
N PRO A 332 17.28 31.25 12.31
CA PRO A 332 18.44 31.94 11.80
C PRO A 332 18.22 32.58 10.43
N PHE A 333 17.48 31.91 9.54
CA PHE A 333 17.14 32.45 8.23
C PHE A 333 16.32 33.74 8.36
N LEU A 334 15.28 33.75 9.19
CA LEU A 334 14.44 34.93 9.39
C LEU A 334 15.22 36.12 9.97
N ILE A 335 16.16 35.85 10.89
CA ILE A 335 17.05 36.87 11.46
C ILE A 335 17.99 37.42 10.38
N GLN A 336 18.58 36.56 9.54
CA GLN A 336 19.47 36.97 8.45
C GLN A 336 18.74 37.82 7.40
N GLN A 337 17.47 37.50 7.11
CA GLN A 337 16.60 38.31 6.25
C GLN A 337 16.13 39.62 6.91
N SER A 338 16.59 39.93 8.13
CA SER A 338 16.26 41.15 8.87
C SER A 338 14.76 41.35 9.07
N TYR A 339 14.01 40.25 9.26
CA TYR A 339 12.58 40.35 9.57
C TYR A 339 12.37 41.01 10.94
N PRO A 340 11.32 41.84 11.11
CA PRO A 340 11.00 42.42 12.41
C PRO A 340 10.74 41.34 13.47
N GLU A 341 11.20 41.57 14.70
CA GLU A 341 11.08 40.59 15.80
C GLU A 341 9.64 40.10 16.01
N GLU A 342 8.66 41.01 16.00
CA GLU A 342 7.23 40.67 16.13
C GLU A 342 6.73 39.76 15.00
N LEU A 343 7.23 39.96 13.77
CA LEU A 343 6.90 39.09 12.64
C LEU A 343 7.52 37.70 12.79
N ILE A 344 8.78 37.63 13.24
CA ILE A 344 9.44 36.34 13.50
C ILE A 344 8.64 35.54 14.54
N ARG A 345 8.18 36.21 15.61
CA ARG A 345 7.33 35.60 16.63
C ARG A 345 5.99 35.12 16.05
N ASP A 346 5.33 35.93 15.22
CA ASP A 346 4.06 35.54 14.56
C ASP A 346 4.26 34.30 13.68
N ILE A 347 5.27 34.30 12.78
CA ILE A 347 5.58 33.16 11.91
C ILE A 347 5.87 31.89 12.71
N LEU A 348 6.68 31.97 13.77
CA LEU A 348 7.06 30.80 14.56
C LEU A 348 5.98 30.36 15.55
N SER A 349 4.95 31.17 15.80
CA SER A 349 3.91 30.85 16.79
C SER A 349 2.93 29.75 16.36
N GLU A 350 2.71 29.60 15.05
CA GLU A 350 1.66 28.74 14.48
C GLU A 350 2.25 27.73 13.49
N LYS A 351 1.83 26.46 13.61
CA LYS A 351 2.41 25.36 12.82
C LYS A 351 2.24 25.55 11.32
N ALA A 352 1.06 26.01 10.90
CA ALA A 352 0.79 26.29 9.49
C ALA A 352 1.77 27.34 8.92
N TYR A 353 2.17 28.32 9.72
CA TYR A 353 3.01 29.43 9.25
C TYR A 353 4.47 29.00 9.12
N TYR A 354 5.10 28.53 10.19
CA TYR A 354 6.52 28.19 10.11
C TYR A 354 6.79 27.02 9.16
N GLN A 355 5.86 26.07 9.00
CA GLN A 355 6.02 24.99 8.02
C GLN A 355 5.85 25.49 6.58
N ALA A 356 4.92 26.41 6.32
CA ALA A 356 4.78 27.04 5.01
C ALA A 356 6.04 27.83 4.64
N ILE A 357 6.53 28.69 5.54
CA ILE A 357 7.72 29.50 5.28
C ILE A 357 8.96 28.63 5.16
N ALA A 358 9.13 27.60 6.00
CA ALA A 358 10.23 26.65 5.84
C ALA A 358 10.18 25.93 4.47
N SER A 359 8.99 25.54 4.01
CA SER A 359 8.81 24.92 2.68
C SER A 359 9.17 25.88 1.55
N LEU A 360 8.83 27.18 1.69
CA LEU A 360 9.24 28.20 0.71
C LEU A 360 10.76 28.39 0.68
N VAL A 361 11.42 28.41 1.84
CA VAL A 361 12.89 28.50 1.93
C VAL A 361 13.55 27.29 1.26
N GLU A 362 13.01 26.09 1.45
CA GLU A 362 13.50 24.86 0.82
C GLU A 362 13.27 24.83 -0.69
N LEU A 363 12.17 25.43 -1.18
CA LEU A 363 11.92 25.59 -2.61
C LEU A 363 12.89 26.60 -3.24
N GLU A 364 12.89 27.82 -2.74
CA GLU A 364 13.81 28.90 -3.14
C GLU A 364 13.70 30.07 -2.13
N PRO A 365 14.80 30.50 -1.48
CA PRO A 365 14.77 31.59 -0.49
C PRO A 365 14.10 32.90 -0.96
N ALA A 366 14.23 33.24 -2.24
CA ALA A 366 13.63 34.45 -2.83
C ALA A 366 12.10 34.45 -2.78
N LEU A 367 11.45 33.29 -2.66
CA LEU A 367 9.98 33.20 -2.48
C LEU A 367 9.51 33.78 -1.14
N THR A 368 10.42 34.09 -0.23
CA THR A 368 10.07 34.67 1.06
C THR A 368 10.11 36.20 1.07
N GLU A 369 10.57 36.88 0.00
CA GLU A 369 10.76 38.34 -0.01
C GLU A 369 9.50 39.12 0.36
N ASP A 370 8.33 38.71 -0.14
CA ASP A 370 7.04 39.35 0.10
C ASP A 370 6.30 38.86 1.36
N VAL A 371 6.83 37.87 2.09
CA VAL A 371 6.19 37.33 3.30
C VAL A 371 5.91 38.41 4.35
N PRO A 372 6.82 39.36 4.65
CA PRO A 372 6.53 40.44 5.59
C PRO A 372 5.35 41.31 5.16
N LYS A 373 5.17 41.51 3.86
CA LYS A 373 4.05 42.25 3.29
C LYS A 373 2.74 41.46 3.46
N PHE A 374 2.74 40.19 3.08
CA PHE A 374 1.55 39.32 3.17
C PHE A 374 1.04 39.16 4.61
N PHE A 375 1.95 39.07 5.59
CA PHE A 375 1.56 38.98 7.01
C PHE A 375 0.99 40.30 7.56
N LYS A 376 1.43 41.45 7.04
CA LYS A 376 0.95 42.78 7.47
C LYS A 376 -0.39 43.16 6.84
N GLU A 377 -0.59 42.84 5.56
CA GLU A 377 -1.65 43.44 4.75
C GLU A 377 -2.99 42.71 4.80
N SER A 378 -3.04 41.41 5.12
CA SER A 378 -4.32 40.70 5.11
C SER A 378 -4.42 39.53 6.09
N LYS A 379 -5.54 39.48 6.83
CA LYS A 379 -5.97 38.28 7.55
C LYS A 379 -6.22 37.11 6.58
N SER A 380 -6.71 37.37 5.37
CA SER A 380 -7.01 36.32 4.38
C SER A 380 -5.78 35.52 3.97
N LYS A 381 -4.63 36.17 3.72
CA LYS A 381 -3.38 35.50 3.33
C LYS A 381 -2.85 34.56 4.43
N ARG A 382 -3.07 34.89 5.70
CA ARG A 382 -2.70 34.02 6.83
C ARG A 382 -3.66 32.85 6.98
N ASP A 383 -4.95 33.08 6.76
CA ASP A 383 -5.96 32.00 6.77
C ASP A 383 -5.75 31.02 5.59
N GLU A 384 -5.31 31.51 4.42
CA GLU A 384 -4.89 30.66 3.29
C GLU A 384 -3.76 29.69 3.67
N LEU A 385 -2.76 30.11 4.47
CA LEU A 385 -1.69 29.21 4.91
C LEU A 385 -2.22 28.05 5.76
N LYS A 386 -3.27 28.28 6.56
CA LYS A 386 -3.93 27.21 7.33
C LYS A 386 -4.69 26.25 6.42
N LEU A 387 -5.36 26.78 5.40
CA LEU A 387 -5.99 25.96 4.36
C LEU A 387 -4.95 25.08 3.65
N ILE A 388 -3.84 25.68 3.19
CA ILE A 388 -2.77 24.95 2.50
C ILE A 388 -2.17 23.90 3.43
N PHE A 389 -1.92 24.22 4.69
CA PHE A 389 -1.37 23.27 5.67
C PHE A 389 -2.28 22.05 5.89
N SER A 390 -3.60 22.20 5.73
CA SER A 390 -4.55 21.09 5.87
C SER A 390 -4.50 20.06 4.72
N ILE A 391 -3.82 20.38 3.61
CA ILE A 391 -3.69 19.49 2.45
C ILE A 391 -2.71 18.36 2.80
N PRO A 392 -3.09 17.07 2.70
CA PRO A 392 -2.22 15.95 3.09
C PRO A 392 -1.00 15.74 2.16
N ASP A 393 -1.16 15.98 0.86
CA ASP A 393 -0.14 15.74 -0.16
C ASP A 393 0.92 16.86 -0.17
N GLU A 394 2.20 16.50 -0.02
CA GLU A 394 3.29 17.47 0.12
C GLU A 394 3.56 18.25 -1.17
N ASP A 395 3.55 17.59 -2.33
CA ASP A 395 3.78 18.26 -3.61
C ASP A 395 2.64 19.24 -3.91
N CYS A 396 1.39 18.87 -3.60
CA CYS A 396 0.24 19.75 -3.71
C CYS A 396 0.37 20.95 -2.77
N ARG A 397 0.81 20.75 -1.52
CA ARG A 397 1.09 21.87 -0.60
C ARG A 397 2.12 22.82 -1.19
N ARG A 398 3.25 22.29 -1.69
CA ARG A 398 4.32 23.09 -2.31
C ARG A 398 3.80 23.89 -3.51
N LEU A 399 3.01 23.26 -4.38
CA LEU A 399 2.38 23.95 -5.50
C LEU A 399 1.45 25.09 -5.05
N CYS A 400 0.59 24.84 -4.05
CA CYS A 400 -0.28 25.87 -3.50
C CYS A 400 0.52 27.01 -2.83
N LEU A 401 1.66 26.72 -2.20
CA LEU A 401 2.55 27.77 -1.66
C LEU A 401 3.17 28.63 -2.76
N ILE A 402 3.54 28.04 -3.91
CA ILE A 402 4.00 28.81 -5.08
C ILE A 402 2.90 29.77 -5.55
N PHE A 403 1.66 29.29 -5.66
CA PHE A 403 0.51 30.16 -5.99
C PHE A 403 0.22 31.20 -4.91
N TRP A 404 0.44 30.88 -3.63
CA TRP A 404 0.25 31.81 -2.53
C TRP A 404 1.22 32.99 -2.59
N VAL A 405 2.49 32.74 -2.96
CA VAL A 405 3.53 33.79 -3.08
C VAL A 405 3.43 34.53 -4.41
N LYS A 406 3.45 33.81 -5.53
CA LYS A 406 3.60 34.40 -6.87
C LYS A 406 2.28 34.81 -7.50
N GLY A 407 1.17 34.22 -7.04
CA GLY A 407 -0.14 34.38 -7.64
C GLY A 407 -1.20 34.90 -6.67
N SER A 408 -2.44 34.85 -7.13
CA SER A 408 -3.61 35.30 -6.37
C SER A 408 -4.79 34.36 -6.64
N LEU A 409 -4.73 33.17 -6.05
CA LEU A 409 -5.86 32.25 -6.09
C LEU A 409 -6.93 32.63 -5.07
N SER A 410 -8.19 32.48 -5.46
CA SER A 410 -9.31 32.45 -4.50
C SER A 410 -9.32 31.11 -3.75
N GLU A 411 -10.11 31.04 -2.68
CA GLU A 411 -10.35 29.77 -1.97
C GLU A 411 -10.85 28.66 -2.92
N ASP A 412 -11.78 29.00 -3.82
CA ASP A 412 -12.26 28.10 -4.87
C ASP A 412 -11.13 27.68 -5.81
N GLY A 413 -10.23 28.59 -6.17
CA GLY A 413 -9.04 28.28 -6.96
C GLY A 413 -8.14 27.22 -6.31
N TYR A 414 -7.87 27.33 -4.99
CA TYR A 414 -7.13 26.29 -4.28
C TYR A 414 -7.86 24.95 -4.30
N GLN A 415 -9.19 24.93 -4.13
CA GLN A 415 -9.97 23.69 -4.18
C GLN A 415 -9.92 23.05 -5.58
N GLN A 416 -9.98 23.84 -6.65
CA GLN A 416 -9.85 23.34 -8.01
C GLN A 416 -8.46 22.70 -8.25
N ILE A 417 -7.38 23.33 -7.78
CA ILE A 417 -6.02 22.78 -7.87
C ILE A 417 -5.92 21.47 -7.08
N VAL A 418 -6.41 21.43 -5.84
CA VAL A 418 -6.39 20.23 -5.00
C VAL A 418 -7.23 19.10 -5.62
N ALA A 419 -8.36 19.40 -6.23
CA ALA A 419 -9.16 18.41 -6.94
C ALA A 419 -8.43 17.87 -8.19
N ALA A 420 -7.73 18.74 -8.92
CA ALA A 420 -6.93 18.35 -10.08
C ALA A 420 -5.75 17.45 -9.69
N THR A 421 -5.02 17.76 -8.61
CA THR A 421 -3.87 16.94 -8.15
C THR A 421 -4.33 15.58 -7.63
N LYS A 422 -5.49 15.49 -6.98
CA LYS A 422 -6.11 14.21 -6.62
C LYS A 422 -6.47 13.37 -7.84
N LYS A 423 -6.98 14.00 -8.90
CA LYS A 423 -7.34 13.32 -10.15
C LYS A 423 -6.11 12.90 -10.96
N TYR A 424 -5.01 13.64 -10.84
CA TYR A 424 -3.79 13.44 -11.60
C TYR A 424 -2.55 13.45 -10.68
N PRO A 425 -2.13 12.28 -10.16
CA PRO A 425 -1.12 12.19 -9.09
C PRO A 425 0.25 12.81 -9.41
N LEU A 426 0.63 12.89 -10.69
CA LEU A 426 1.91 13.47 -11.12
C LEU A 426 1.84 14.98 -11.35
N LEU A 427 0.66 15.60 -11.28
CA LEU A 427 0.47 17.00 -11.64
C LEU A 427 1.29 17.93 -10.73
N ALA A 428 1.16 17.78 -9.41
CA ALA A 428 1.71 18.73 -8.46
C ALA A 428 3.24 18.82 -8.57
N SER A 429 3.93 17.70 -8.46
CA SER A 429 5.40 17.63 -8.61
C SER A 429 5.87 18.12 -9.98
N SER A 430 5.13 17.84 -11.05
CA SER A 430 5.48 18.33 -12.39
C SER A 430 5.41 19.84 -12.50
N LEU A 431 4.40 20.47 -11.88
CA LEU A 431 4.25 21.92 -11.90
C LEU A 431 5.26 22.61 -10.99
N VAL A 432 5.55 22.04 -9.82
CA VAL A 432 6.63 22.54 -8.94
C VAL A 432 7.97 22.51 -9.68
N ALA A 433 8.31 21.39 -10.33
CA ALA A 433 9.54 21.28 -11.10
C ALA A 433 9.58 22.24 -12.30
N LEU A 434 8.43 22.49 -12.94
CA LEU A 434 8.34 23.43 -14.05
C LEU A 434 8.55 24.88 -13.60
N ASP A 435 7.96 25.30 -12.48
CA ASP A 435 8.18 26.62 -11.88
C ASP A 435 9.67 26.86 -11.55
N GLN A 436 10.35 25.83 -11.03
CA GLN A 436 11.79 25.88 -10.73
C GLN A 436 12.67 26.11 -11.97
N THR A 437 12.17 25.85 -13.18
CA THR A 437 12.92 26.19 -14.41
C THR A 437 12.97 27.68 -14.70
N LYS A 438 12.11 28.49 -14.05
CA LYS A 438 11.96 29.94 -14.28
C LYS A 438 11.59 30.31 -15.72
N THR A 439 11.06 29.36 -16.50
CA THR A 439 10.67 29.56 -17.91
C THR A 439 9.18 29.74 -18.13
N ILE A 440 8.37 29.61 -17.07
CA ILE A 440 6.91 29.73 -17.12
C ILE A 440 6.45 30.83 -16.16
N THR A 441 5.42 31.59 -16.54
CA THR A 441 4.78 32.56 -15.65
C THR A 441 3.79 31.88 -14.72
N ILE A 442 3.41 32.55 -13.63
CA ILE A 442 2.45 31.99 -12.67
C ILE A 442 1.05 31.80 -13.29
N GLU A 443 0.62 32.71 -14.17
CA GLU A 443 -0.67 32.62 -14.86
C GLU A 443 -0.70 31.42 -15.82
N ASP A 444 0.40 31.13 -16.49
CA ASP A 444 0.51 29.98 -17.39
C ASP A 444 0.62 28.68 -16.60
N LEU A 445 1.24 28.69 -15.41
CA LEU A 445 1.25 27.56 -14.49
C LEU A 445 -0.17 27.23 -13.99
N GLU A 446 -0.96 28.25 -13.65
CA GLU A 446 -2.36 28.11 -13.25
C GLU A 446 -3.22 27.53 -14.39
N LYS A 447 -3.13 28.11 -15.60
CA LYS A 447 -3.81 27.58 -16.79
C LYS A 447 -3.44 26.13 -17.06
N LEU A 448 -2.17 25.78 -16.89
CA LEU A 448 -1.68 24.43 -17.10
C LEU A 448 -2.27 23.46 -16.07
N ALA A 449 -2.34 23.85 -14.80
CA ALA A 449 -2.94 23.03 -13.74
C ALA A 449 -4.40 22.65 -14.03
N LEU A 450 -5.13 23.54 -14.72
CA LEU A 450 -6.53 23.35 -15.09
C LEU A 450 -6.72 22.84 -16.53
N ASN A 451 -5.64 22.49 -17.25
CA ASN A 451 -5.68 21.91 -18.60
C ASN A 451 -5.18 20.46 -18.61
N PRO A 452 -6.09 19.48 -18.39
CA PRO A 452 -5.78 18.05 -18.36
C PRO A 452 -4.88 17.54 -19.48
N HIS A 453 -5.14 18.00 -20.71
CA HIS A 453 -4.42 17.50 -21.87
C HIS A 453 -2.96 17.95 -21.84
N GLN A 454 -2.72 19.24 -21.61
CA GLN A 454 -1.37 19.80 -21.62
C GLN A 454 -0.53 19.36 -20.43
N HIS A 455 -1.11 19.36 -19.22
CA HIS A 455 -0.32 19.00 -18.05
C HIS A 455 0.00 17.51 -18.01
N LEU A 456 -0.88 16.61 -18.50
CA LEU A 456 -0.56 15.18 -18.59
C LEU A 456 0.61 14.94 -19.54
N GLN A 457 0.66 15.63 -20.68
CA GLN A 457 1.82 15.54 -21.60
C GLN A 457 3.11 15.95 -20.90
N LYS A 458 3.11 17.09 -20.21
CA LYS A 458 4.29 17.57 -19.47
C LYS A 458 4.66 16.65 -18.31
N SER A 459 3.66 16.15 -17.57
CA SER A 459 3.86 15.27 -16.43
C SER A 459 4.49 13.94 -16.85
N ILE A 460 3.98 13.34 -17.92
CA ILE A 460 4.55 12.10 -18.48
C ILE A 460 5.98 12.35 -18.98
N ALA A 461 6.21 13.43 -19.74
CA ALA A 461 7.54 13.73 -20.25
C ALA A 461 8.57 13.97 -19.13
N HIS A 462 8.17 14.61 -18.02
CA HIS A 462 9.05 14.91 -16.89
C HIS A 462 9.35 13.67 -16.05
N HIS A 463 8.32 12.96 -15.58
CA HIS A 463 8.48 11.86 -14.60
C HIS A 463 9.08 10.58 -15.16
N PHE A 464 9.07 10.44 -16.48
CA PHE A 464 9.60 9.28 -17.21
C PHE A 464 10.73 9.67 -18.17
N ALA A 465 11.35 10.84 -17.97
CA ALA A 465 12.41 11.35 -18.85
C ALA A 465 13.60 10.37 -18.98
N LYS A 466 13.95 9.67 -17.89
CA LYS A 466 15.03 8.68 -17.88
C LYS A 466 14.69 7.47 -18.76
N GLU A 467 13.47 6.95 -18.63
CA GLU A 467 12.97 5.82 -19.40
C GLU A 467 12.79 6.16 -20.89
N PHE A 468 12.60 7.45 -21.20
CA PHE A 468 12.46 7.96 -22.57
C PHE A 468 13.75 8.49 -23.20
N GLN A 469 14.91 8.37 -22.55
CA GLN A 469 16.16 8.98 -23.02
C GLN A 469 16.56 8.53 -24.45
N GLU A 470 16.26 7.26 -24.81
CA GLU A 470 16.54 6.69 -26.14
C GLU A 470 15.38 6.84 -27.13
N LEU A 471 14.24 7.38 -26.69
CA LEU A 471 13.06 7.56 -27.53
C LEU A 471 13.06 8.95 -28.16
N HIS A 472 13.23 9.02 -29.47
CA HIS A 472 13.04 10.26 -30.20
C HIS A 472 11.55 10.66 -30.26
N ASP A 473 11.29 11.97 -30.34
CA ASP A 473 9.97 12.56 -30.56
C ASP A 473 8.90 12.33 -29.47
N VAL A 474 9.29 12.13 -28.21
CA VAL A 474 8.37 11.93 -27.06
C VAL A 474 7.23 12.95 -27.06
N THR A 475 7.54 14.24 -27.20
CA THR A 475 6.53 15.30 -27.22
C THR A 475 5.55 15.17 -28.38
N SER A 476 6.03 14.80 -29.57
CA SER A 476 5.17 14.58 -30.74
C SER A 476 4.23 13.38 -30.54
N ARG A 477 4.75 12.30 -29.95
CA ARG A 477 3.98 11.09 -29.62
C ARG A 477 2.86 11.39 -28.62
N LEU A 478 3.19 12.09 -27.53
CA LEU A 478 2.21 12.50 -26.52
C LEU A 478 1.12 13.43 -27.08
N ARG A 479 1.48 14.36 -27.99
CA ARG A 479 0.50 15.24 -28.65
C ARG A 479 -0.52 14.50 -29.52
N LYS A 480 -0.18 13.31 -30.02
CA LYS A 480 -1.09 12.49 -30.84
C LYS A 480 -2.14 11.75 -30.01
N LEU A 481 -1.95 11.64 -28.69
CA LEU A 481 -2.87 10.95 -27.80
C LEU A 481 -4.03 11.86 -27.37
N THR A 482 -5.22 11.27 -27.30
CA THR A 482 -6.42 11.88 -26.71
C THR A 482 -6.27 12.01 -25.20
N LEU A 483 -7.17 12.78 -24.55
CA LEU A 483 -7.14 12.95 -23.11
C LEU A 483 -7.24 11.61 -22.35
N ASP A 484 -8.14 10.72 -22.77
CA ASP A 484 -8.31 9.43 -22.10
C ASP A 484 -7.13 8.48 -22.34
N GLU A 485 -6.52 8.54 -23.53
CA GLU A 485 -5.28 7.81 -23.81
C GLU A 485 -4.11 8.34 -22.97
N LEU A 486 -4.01 9.65 -22.75
CA LEU A 486 -3.00 10.24 -21.87
C LEU A 486 -3.19 9.82 -20.41
N LYS A 487 -4.44 9.77 -19.92
CA LYS A 487 -4.75 9.24 -18.59
C LYS A 487 -4.33 7.78 -18.47
N ALA A 488 -4.72 6.95 -19.43
CA ALA A 488 -4.39 5.54 -19.46
C ALA A 488 -2.87 5.31 -19.57
N ALA A 489 -2.18 6.11 -20.38
CA ALA A 489 -0.72 6.10 -20.48
C ALA A 489 -0.05 6.46 -19.14
N SER A 490 -0.50 7.52 -18.48
CA SER A 490 0.01 7.94 -17.17
C SER A 490 -0.12 6.82 -16.13
N THR A 491 -1.30 6.20 -16.04
CA THR A 491 -1.56 5.09 -15.11
C THR A 491 -0.71 3.86 -15.45
N ALA A 492 -0.59 3.50 -16.73
CA ALA A 492 0.22 2.37 -17.18
C ALA A 492 1.72 2.58 -16.89
N LEU A 493 2.25 3.78 -17.14
CA LEU A 493 3.65 4.12 -16.87
C LEU A 493 3.97 4.14 -15.38
N LEU A 494 3.06 4.68 -14.55
CA LEU A 494 3.18 4.62 -13.09
C LEU A 494 3.25 3.17 -12.60
N LEU A 495 2.42 2.30 -13.19
CA LEU A 495 2.42 0.88 -12.84
C LEU A 495 3.72 0.17 -13.23
N LEU A 496 4.24 0.47 -14.43
CA LEU A 496 5.55 -0.02 -14.88
C LEU A 496 6.67 0.41 -13.93
N LYS A 497 6.67 1.68 -13.49
CA LYS A 497 7.66 2.21 -12.54
C LYS A 497 7.55 1.57 -11.15
N LYS A 498 6.33 1.38 -10.64
CA LYS A 498 6.08 0.78 -9.31
C LYS A 498 6.46 -0.69 -9.24
N SER A 499 6.28 -1.43 -10.34
CA SER A 499 6.52 -2.88 -10.36
C SER A 499 8.01 -3.24 -10.35
N GLY A 500 8.92 -2.28 -10.52
CA GLY A 500 10.37 -2.52 -10.45
C GLY A 500 10.87 -3.53 -11.48
N ILE A 501 10.02 -3.89 -12.45
CA ILE A 501 10.37 -4.80 -13.53
C ILE A 501 11.53 -4.14 -14.26
N THR A 502 12.58 -4.89 -14.55
CA THR A 502 13.38 -4.65 -15.75
C THR A 502 12.51 -4.90 -16.98
N ALA A 503 11.35 -4.25 -17.06
CA ALA A 503 10.60 -4.17 -18.29
C ALA A 503 11.59 -3.54 -19.27
N PRO A 504 11.85 -4.15 -20.43
CA PRO A 504 12.74 -3.55 -21.40
C PRO A 504 12.31 -2.09 -21.59
N LEU A 505 13.23 -1.13 -21.69
CA LEU A 505 12.90 0.30 -21.89
C LEU A 505 11.83 0.49 -22.97
N GLN A 506 11.83 -0.40 -23.96
CA GLN A 506 10.84 -0.54 -25.01
C GLN A 506 9.38 -0.66 -24.52
N ALA A 507 9.08 -1.25 -23.36
CA ALA A 507 7.74 -1.31 -22.78
C ALA A 507 7.19 0.09 -22.46
N TYR A 508 8.03 0.97 -21.89
CA TYR A 508 7.67 2.37 -21.64
C TYR A 508 7.42 3.10 -22.96
N HIS A 509 8.23 2.82 -24.00
CA HIS A 509 8.09 3.45 -25.31
C HIS A 509 6.79 3.02 -26.01
N LEU A 510 6.46 1.72 -25.95
CA LEU A 510 5.24 1.17 -26.56
C LEU A 510 3.97 1.80 -25.97
N VAL A 511 3.95 2.13 -24.68
CA VAL A 511 2.79 2.82 -24.06
C VAL A 511 2.51 4.18 -24.70
N LEU A 512 3.48 4.81 -25.36
CA LEU A 512 3.29 6.08 -26.09
C LEU A 512 2.89 5.89 -27.55
N GLU A 513 2.98 4.68 -28.10
CA GLU A 513 2.65 4.42 -29.50
C GLU A 513 1.15 4.57 -29.76
N LYS A 514 0.79 5.20 -30.88
CA LYS A 514 -0.62 5.35 -31.28
C LYS A 514 -1.18 4.08 -31.94
N ASP A 515 -0.34 3.08 -32.14
CA ASP A 515 -0.72 1.83 -32.78
C ASP A 515 -1.52 0.89 -31.83
N ASN A 516 -1.93 -0.25 -32.39
CA ASN A 516 -2.69 -1.26 -31.67
C ASN A 516 -1.93 -1.84 -30.47
N LYS A 517 -0.58 -1.88 -30.52
CA LYS A 517 0.25 -2.40 -29.41
C LYS A 517 0.21 -1.44 -28.23
N GLY A 518 0.43 -0.15 -28.48
CA GLY A 518 0.35 0.88 -27.44
C GLY A 518 -1.05 0.99 -26.84
N GLN A 519 -2.09 0.93 -27.68
CA GLN A 519 -3.47 0.92 -27.19
C GLN A 519 -3.76 -0.29 -26.28
N ALA A 520 -3.31 -1.49 -26.63
CA ALA A 520 -3.53 -2.69 -25.82
C ALA A 520 -2.87 -2.57 -24.43
N LEU A 521 -1.64 -2.04 -24.37
CA LEU A 521 -0.97 -1.77 -23.09
C LEU A 521 -1.73 -0.75 -22.25
N ARG A 522 -2.19 0.36 -22.86
CA ARG A 522 -2.97 1.39 -22.17
C ARG A 522 -4.30 0.87 -21.61
N LEU A 523 -4.93 -0.12 -22.26
CA LEU A 523 -6.18 -0.72 -21.80
C LEU A 523 -5.98 -1.76 -20.68
N LEU A 524 -4.96 -2.62 -20.81
CA LEU A 524 -4.83 -3.81 -19.97
C LEU A 524 -3.90 -3.61 -18.76
N LEU A 525 -2.86 -2.78 -18.87
CA LEU A 525 -1.95 -2.54 -17.73
C LEU A 525 -2.67 -1.92 -16.51
N PRO A 526 -3.48 -0.84 -16.65
CA PRO A 526 -4.11 -0.20 -15.49
C PRO A 526 -4.97 -1.14 -14.64
N GLN A 527 -5.54 -2.19 -15.24
CA GLN A 527 -6.39 -3.16 -14.54
C GLN A 527 -5.61 -4.04 -13.56
N LEU A 528 -4.28 -4.07 -13.66
CA LEU A 528 -3.42 -4.85 -12.76
C LEU A 528 -3.01 -4.07 -11.51
N ALA A 529 -3.47 -2.83 -11.32
CA ALA A 529 -3.02 -1.93 -10.25
C ALA A 529 -3.23 -2.46 -8.82
N ASN A 530 -4.33 -3.19 -8.60
CA ASN A 530 -4.74 -3.67 -7.28
C ASN A 530 -4.22 -5.08 -6.94
N MET A 531 -3.43 -5.69 -7.82
CA MET A 531 -2.88 -7.03 -7.63
C MET A 531 -1.66 -7.01 -6.69
N GLU A 532 -1.45 -8.10 -5.95
CA GLU A 532 -0.23 -8.32 -5.14
C GLU A 532 1.03 -8.19 -6.01
N ASP A 533 2.09 -7.56 -5.49
CA ASP A 533 3.29 -7.18 -6.24
C ASP A 533 3.91 -8.32 -7.08
N LYS A 534 4.00 -9.53 -6.53
CA LYS A 534 4.55 -10.71 -7.23
C LYS A 534 3.66 -11.13 -8.40
N THR A 535 2.36 -11.27 -8.16
CA THR A 535 1.36 -11.64 -9.16
C THR A 535 1.27 -10.56 -10.24
N ARG A 536 1.26 -9.29 -9.84
CA ARG A 536 1.25 -8.14 -10.74
C ARG A 536 2.42 -8.16 -11.71
N THR A 537 3.63 -8.37 -11.21
CA THR A 537 4.85 -8.45 -12.01
C THR A 537 4.77 -9.56 -13.05
N LEU A 538 4.34 -10.75 -12.64
CA LEU A 538 4.15 -11.89 -13.53
C LEU A 538 3.13 -11.60 -14.64
N LEU A 539 1.97 -11.03 -14.29
CA LEU A 539 0.92 -10.70 -15.26
C LEU A 539 1.37 -9.63 -16.25
N MET A 540 2.14 -8.63 -15.80
CA MET A 540 2.72 -7.61 -16.66
C MET A 540 3.71 -8.21 -17.68
N GLU A 541 4.55 -9.17 -17.26
CA GLU A 541 5.43 -9.88 -18.18
C GLU A 541 4.69 -10.74 -19.22
N VAL A 542 3.62 -11.40 -18.79
CA VAL A 542 2.74 -12.18 -19.69
C VAL A 542 2.14 -11.25 -20.74
N LEU A 543 1.56 -10.12 -20.32
CA LEU A 543 0.98 -9.13 -21.24
C LEU A 543 2.03 -8.57 -22.21
N TYR A 544 3.18 -8.14 -21.70
CA TYR A 544 4.26 -7.59 -22.53
C TYR A 544 4.73 -8.59 -23.59
N SER A 545 4.90 -9.86 -23.20
CA SER A 545 5.30 -10.92 -24.13
C SER A 545 4.28 -11.12 -25.26
N GLY A 546 2.98 -10.99 -24.95
CA GLY A 546 1.92 -11.02 -25.96
C GLY A 546 1.94 -9.81 -26.89
N VAL A 547 2.11 -8.61 -26.35
CA VAL A 547 2.14 -7.37 -27.14
C VAL A 547 3.34 -7.31 -28.10
N VAL A 548 4.50 -7.77 -27.65
CA VAL A 548 5.74 -7.69 -28.45
C VAL A 548 5.89 -8.90 -29.38
N HIS A 549 5.69 -10.11 -28.87
CA HIS A 549 6.01 -11.37 -29.56
C HIS A 549 4.78 -12.17 -30.00
N GLY A 550 3.57 -11.67 -29.76
CA GLY A 550 2.32 -12.26 -30.22
C GLY A 550 1.69 -13.29 -29.25
N ILE A 551 0.46 -13.68 -29.59
CA ILE A 551 -0.43 -14.53 -28.76
C ILE A 551 0.19 -15.90 -28.45
N GLN A 552 0.95 -16.49 -29.39
CA GLN A 552 1.58 -17.80 -29.18
C GLN A 552 2.64 -17.75 -28.07
N THR A 553 3.51 -16.75 -28.10
CA THR A 553 4.55 -16.54 -27.09
C THR A 553 3.95 -16.27 -25.72
N GLN A 554 2.87 -15.49 -25.67
CA GLN A 554 2.10 -15.29 -24.44
C GLN A 554 1.53 -16.61 -23.89
N GLY A 555 0.93 -17.43 -24.76
CA GLY A 555 0.40 -18.75 -24.37
C GLY A 555 1.45 -19.65 -23.75
N ASN A 556 2.67 -19.69 -24.32
CA ASN A 556 3.78 -20.44 -23.76
C ASN A 556 4.18 -19.94 -22.35
N LYS A 557 4.15 -18.62 -22.12
CA LYS A 557 4.40 -18.05 -20.78
C LYS A 557 3.31 -18.44 -19.79
N VAL A 558 2.03 -18.41 -20.19
CA VAL A 558 0.91 -18.80 -19.33
C VAL A 558 1.02 -20.27 -18.92
N LEU A 559 1.33 -21.16 -19.86
CA LEU A 559 1.52 -22.60 -19.60
C LEU A 559 2.67 -22.91 -18.64
N ALA A 560 3.63 -22.00 -18.46
CA ALA A 560 4.74 -22.17 -17.53
C ALA A 560 4.38 -21.82 -16.08
N ILE A 561 3.22 -21.22 -15.82
CA ILE A 561 2.77 -20.82 -14.49
C ILE A 561 2.30 -22.05 -13.70
N LYS A 562 2.85 -22.24 -12.50
CA LYS A 562 2.54 -23.39 -11.63
C LYS A 562 1.47 -23.10 -10.58
N ASP A 563 1.36 -21.85 -10.14
CA ASP A 563 0.39 -21.46 -9.13
C ASP A 563 -1.02 -21.38 -9.75
N PRO A 564 -2.03 -22.11 -9.22
CA PRO A 564 -3.36 -22.16 -9.81
C PRO A 564 -4.08 -20.81 -9.85
N VAL A 565 -3.87 -19.95 -8.84
CA VAL A 565 -4.53 -18.64 -8.74
C VAL A 565 -3.92 -17.69 -9.78
N GLN A 566 -2.59 -17.65 -9.87
CA GLN A 566 -1.89 -16.86 -10.88
C GLN A 566 -2.17 -17.36 -12.30
N LEU A 567 -2.30 -18.66 -12.50
CA LEU A 567 -2.66 -19.26 -13.79
C LEU A 567 -4.05 -18.79 -14.24
N ALA A 568 -5.06 -18.87 -13.37
CA ALA A 568 -6.41 -18.41 -13.69
C ALA A 568 -6.45 -16.91 -14.06
N LEU A 569 -5.70 -16.06 -13.33
CA LEU A 569 -5.58 -14.64 -13.65
C LEU A 569 -4.86 -14.41 -14.98
N ALA A 570 -3.81 -15.19 -15.28
CA ALA A 570 -3.06 -15.09 -16.52
C ALA A 570 -3.87 -15.57 -17.73
N ASP A 571 -4.69 -16.61 -17.58
CA ASP A 571 -5.64 -17.07 -18.61
C ASP A 571 -6.71 -16.00 -18.88
N SER A 572 -7.30 -15.41 -17.83
CA SER A 572 -8.22 -14.27 -17.95
C SER A 572 -7.58 -13.09 -18.70
N LEU A 573 -6.35 -12.73 -18.36
CA LEU A 573 -5.61 -11.66 -19.04
C LEU A 573 -5.30 -12.00 -20.50
N ARG A 574 -4.92 -13.24 -20.79
CA ARG A 574 -4.66 -13.72 -22.15
C ARG A 574 -5.93 -13.69 -23.00
N GLU A 575 -7.05 -14.14 -22.48
CA GLU A 575 -8.36 -14.08 -23.14
C GLU A 575 -8.69 -12.65 -23.57
N ARG A 576 -8.62 -11.71 -22.61
CA ARG A 576 -8.86 -10.27 -22.87
C ARG A 576 -7.92 -9.73 -23.94
N PHE A 577 -6.64 -10.06 -23.87
CA PHE A 577 -5.66 -9.64 -24.87
C PHE A 577 -5.99 -10.18 -26.28
N ILE A 578 -6.38 -11.45 -26.40
CA ILE A 578 -6.77 -12.06 -27.68
C ILE A 578 -7.95 -11.31 -28.29
N CYS A 579 -9.02 -11.10 -27.51
CA CYS A 579 -10.21 -10.40 -28.00
C CYS A 579 -9.91 -8.95 -28.41
N VAL A 580 -9.10 -8.22 -27.61
CA VAL A 580 -8.63 -6.87 -27.96
C VAL A 580 -7.86 -6.88 -29.29
N ARG A 581 -6.93 -7.82 -29.47
CA ARG A 581 -6.15 -7.94 -30.71
C ARG A 581 -7.01 -8.25 -31.92
N GLN A 582 -7.94 -9.18 -31.80
CA GLN A 582 -8.84 -9.56 -32.89
C GLN A 582 -9.67 -8.37 -33.37
N MET A 583 -10.29 -7.64 -32.43
CA MET A 583 -11.08 -6.46 -32.76
C MET A 583 -10.23 -5.33 -33.36
N GLN A 584 -9.02 -5.13 -32.85
CA GLN A 584 -8.05 -4.18 -33.41
C GLN A 584 -7.66 -4.53 -34.85
N ASP A 585 -7.39 -5.81 -35.13
CA ASP A 585 -7.02 -6.29 -36.47
C ASP A 585 -8.21 -6.12 -37.45
N LEU A 586 -9.44 -6.26 -36.96
CA LEU A 586 -10.68 -6.00 -37.71
C LEU A 586 -11.04 -4.51 -37.81
N LYS A 587 -10.32 -3.60 -37.14
CA LYS A 587 -10.62 -2.16 -37.08
C LYS A 587 -12.02 -1.86 -36.54
N ILE A 588 -12.42 -2.59 -35.51
CA ILE A 588 -13.68 -2.38 -34.77
C ILE A 588 -13.61 -1.07 -33.96
N GLY A 589 -14.77 -0.48 -33.66
CA GLY A 589 -14.90 0.74 -32.87
C GLY A 589 -14.32 0.64 -31.45
N LYS A 590 -13.90 1.79 -30.91
CA LYS A 590 -13.22 1.90 -29.61
C LYS A 590 -14.03 1.28 -28.45
N ASP A 591 -15.33 1.51 -28.43
CA ASP A 591 -16.19 1.10 -27.30
C ASP A 591 -16.28 -0.43 -27.15
N LEU A 592 -16.34 -1.16 -28.27
CA LEU A 592 -16.30 -2.62 -28.28
C LEU A 592 -14.95 -3.15 -27.79
N ILE A 593 -13.85 -2.51 -28.21
CA ILE A 593 -12.49 -2.85 -27.76
C ILE A 593 -12.35 -2.65 -26.25
N GLU A 594 -12.86 -1.53 -25.73
CA GLU A 594 -12.84 -1.24 -24.30
C GLU A 594 -13.68 -2.23 -23.51
N LEU A 595 -14.86 -2.63 -24.01
CA LEU A 595 -15.68 -3.64 -23.36
C LEU A 595 -14.93 -4.97 -23.22
N ALA A 596 -14.34 -5.50 -24.30
CA ALA A 596 -13.66 -6.79 -24.20
C ALA A 596 -12.42 -6.74 -23.29
N ALA A 597 -11.81 -5.56 -23.13
CA ALA A 597 -10.67 -5.39 -22.24
C ALA A 597 -11.05 -5.46 -20.75
N GLN A 598 -12.31 -5.26 -20.35
CA GLN A 598 -12.73 -5.18 -18.94
C GLN A 598 -12.77 -6.54 -18.24
N GLU A 599 -12.16 -6.65 -17.06
CA GLU A 599 -12.11 -7.90 -16.28
C GLU A 599 -13.39 -8.22 -15.50
N GLU A 600 -13.91 -7.25 -14.74
CA GLU A 600 -14.91 -7.52 -13.69
C GLU A 600 -16.36 -7.57 -14.21
N ARG A 601 -16.65 -6.94 -15.36
CA ARG A 601 -18.02 -6.78 -15.87
C ARG A 601 -18.54 -8.08 -16.51
N GLU A 602 -19.75 -8.51 -16.15
CA GLU A 602 -20.32 -9.77 -16.64
C GLU A 602 -20.64 -9.71 -18.14
N GLU A 603 -21.15 -8.58 -18.61
CA GLU A 603 -21.39 -8.30 -20.02
C GLU A 603 -20.09 -8.39 -20.84
N ALA A 604 -18.96 -7.94 -20.27
CA ALA A 604 -17.66 -8.06 -20.91
C ALA A 604 -17.21 -9.52 -21.06
N LYS A 605 -17.44 -10.37 -20.04
CA LYS A 605 -17.16 -11.80 -20.10
C LYS A 605 -18.01 -12.50 -21.16
N ARG A 606 -19.32 -12.22 -21.20
CA ARG A 606 -20.22 -12.77 -22.23
C ARG A 606 -19.80 -12.33 -23.62
N PHE A 607 -19.48 -11.04 -23.79
CA PHE A 607 -19.00 -10.51 -25.06
C PHE A 607 -17.72 -11.18 -25.54
N ARG A 608 -16.72 -11.38 -24.66
CA ARG A 608 -15.51 -12.14 -24.99
C ARG A 608 -15.81 -13.59 -25.37
N HIS A 609 -16.73 -14.24 -24.66
CA HIS A 609 -17.11 -15.61 -25.00
C HIS A 609 -17.72 -15.69 -26.40
N ILE A 610 -18.60 -14.75 -26.75
CA ILE A 610 -19.15 -14.62 -28.10
C ILE A 610 -18.02 -14.44 -29.13
N ILE A 611 -17.09 -13.50 -28.91
CA ILE A 611 -15.96 -13.27 -29.82
C ILE A 611 -15.17 -14.56 -30.05
N LEU A 612 -14.78 -15.25 -28.98
CA LEU A 612 -14.02 -16.49 -29.08
C LEU A 612 -14.77 -17.59 -29.82
N ARG A 613 -16.10 -17.72 -29.63
CA ARG A 613 -16.93 -18.71 -30.33
C ARG A 613 -17.03 -18.38 -31.82
N VAL A 614 -17.28 -17.12 -32.16
CA VAL A 614 -17.35 -16.65 -33.56
C VAL A 614 -16.02 -16.92 -34.27
N GLU A 615 -14.89 -16.55 -33.68
CA GLU A 615 -13.56 -16.78 -34.28
C GLU A 615 -13.26 -18.27 -34.45
N ALA A 616 -13.59 -19.10 -33.45
CA ALA A 616 -13.37 -20.54 -33.53
C ALA A 616 -14.19 -21.18 -34.66
N GLN A 617 -15.47 -20.83 -34.79
CA GLN A 617 -16.34 -21.38 -35.82
C GLN A 617 -15.97 -20.88 -37.22
N CYS A 618 -15.68 -19.59 -37.38
CA CYS A 618 -15.25 -19.06 -38.68
C CYS A 618 -13.96 -19.74 -39.16
N LYS A 619 -13.01 -20.00 -38.25
CA LYS A 619 -11.78 -20.75 -38.56
C LYS A 619 -12.06 -22.18 -39.01
N ILE A 620 -12.95 -22.91 -38.33
CA ILE A 620 -13.34 -24.28 -38.70
C ILE A 620 -13.93 -24.31 -40.13
N ILE A 621 -14.83 -23.38 -40.43
CA ILE A 621 -15.46 -23.26 -41.75
C ILE A 621 -14.41 -22.94 -42.81
N HIS A 622 -13.52 -21.97 -42.53
CA HIS A 622 -12.45 -21.56 -43.44
C HIS A 622 -11.52 -22.73 -43.79
N GLU A 623 -11.01 -23.44 -42.78
CA GLU A 623 -10.09 -24.58 -42.96
C GLU A 623 -10.75 -25.72 -43.75
N ARG A 624 -12.04 -26.00 -43.48
CA ARG A 624 -12.81 -27.01 -44.23
C ARG A 624 -12.94 -26.65 -45.70
N LEU A 625 -13.35 -25.41 -45.99
CA LEU A 625 -13.57 -24.97 -47.37
C LEU A 625 -12.25 -24.89 -48.16
N ALA A 626 -11.13 -24.57 -47.49
CA ALA A 626 -9.79 -24.57 -48.08
C ALA A 626 -9.29 -25.99 -48.42
N GLY A 627 -9.71 -27.01 -47.66
CA GLY A 627 -9.20 -28.38 -47.77
C GLY A 627 -9.71 -29.21 -48.96
N SER A 628 -10.73 -28.75 -49.70
CA SER A 628 -11.30 -29.49 -50.83
C SER A 628 -11.30 -28.69 -52.15
N LYS A 629 -10.90 -29.35 -53.24
CA LYS A 629 -11.00 -28.77 -54.60
C LYS A 629 -12.45 -28.50 -55.00
N SER A 630 -13.41 -29.31 -54.54
CA SER A 630 -14.84 -29.14 -54.86
C SER A 630 -15.47 -27.92 -54.20
N SER A 631 -14.84 -27.37 -53.16
CA SER A 631 -15.31 -26.17 -52.44
C SER A 631 -14.53 -24.90 -52.79
N SER A 632 -13.68 -24.91 -53.82
CA SER A 632 -12.80 -23.77 -54.14
C SER A 632 -13.56 -22.45 -54.38
N GLU A 633 -14.74 -22.50 -55.00
CA GLU A 633 -15.55 -21.31 -55.23
C GLU A 633 -16.23 -20.82 -53.94
N MET A 634 -16.76 -21.74 -53.12
CA MET A 634 -17.32 -21.43 -51.80
C MET A 634 -16.25 -20.83 -50.88
N HIS A 635 -15.04 -21.37 -50.90
CA HIS A 635 -13.92 -20.86 -50.13
C HIS A 635 -13.59 -19.40 -50.51
N LYS A 636 -13.58 -19.07 -51.81
CA LYS A 636 -13.34 -17.70 -52.27
C LYS A 636 -14.44 -16.76 -51.78
N LYS A 637 -15.72 -17.12 -51.99
CA LYS A 637 -16.87 -16.31 -51.53
C LYS A 637 -16.89 -16.16 -50.00
N TRP A 638 -16.58 -17.22 -49.25
CA TRP A 638 -16.49 -17.19 -47.79
C TRP A 638 -15.38 -16.26 -47.33
N LYS A 639 -14.18 -16.38 -47.90
CA LYS A 639 -13.03 -15.52 -47.58
C LYS A 639 -13.35 -14.03 -47.78
N ASP A 640 -14.14 -13.70 -48.80
CA ASP A 640 -14.56 -12.32 -49.08
C ASP A 640 -15.67 -11.82 -48.11
N ALA A 641 -16.46 -12.71 -47.51
CA ALA A 641 -17.59 -12.37 -46.63
C ALA A 641 -17.29 -12.50 -45.12
N GLU A 642 -16.34 -13.35 -44.73
CA GLU A 642 -16.06 -13.74 -43.34
C GLU A 642 -15.75 -12.54 -42.43
N GLU A 643 -14.96 -11.58 -42.90
CA GLU A 643 -14.64 -10.37 -42.14
C GLU A 643 -15.90 -9.54 -41.83
N ALA A 644 -16.76 -9.33 -42.82
CA ALA A 644 -18.00 -8.56 -42.65
C ALA A 644 -18.97 -9.28 -41.70
N TYR A 645 -19.06 -10.60 -41.80
CA TYR A 645 -19.90 -11.41 -40.92
C TYR A 645 -19.46 -11.31 -39.45
N ARG A 646 -18.15 -11.48 -39.16
CA ARG A 646 -17.61 -11.33 -37.80
C ARG A 646 -17.91 -9.95 -37.22
N LYS A 647 -17.67 -8.89 -37.99
CA LYS A 647 -17.97 -7.50 -37.59
C LYS A 647 -19.45 -7.32 -37.24
N LYS A 648 -20.35 -7.87 -38.06
CA LYS A 648 -21.80 -7.79 -37.86
C LYS A 648 -22.22 -8.48 -36.56
N LEU A 649 -21.71 -9.69 -36.29
CA LEU A 649 -21.99 -10.39 -35.04
C LEU A 649 -21.47 -9.66 -33.80
N TYR A 650 -20.28 -9.05 -33.87
CA TYR A 650 -19.74 -8.29 -32.74
C TYR A 650 -20.57 -7.04 -32.43
N ASN A 651 -21.01 -6.31 -33.46
CA ASN A 651 -21.87 -5.15 -33.27
C ASN A 651 -23.23 -5.55 -32.69
N ILE A 652 -23.90 -6.56 -33.26
CA ILE A 652 -25.19 -7.03 -32.74
C ILE A 652 -25.07 -7.47 -31.28
N SER A 653 -24.00 -8.20 -30.95
CA SER A 653 -23.77 -8.69 -29.59
C SER A 653 -23.49 -7.55 -28.61
N TYR A 654 -22.69 -6.56 -29.02
CA TYR A 654 -22.41 -5.38 -28.21
C TYR A 654 -23.68 -4.57 -27.93
N ASP A 655 -24.45 -4.26 -28.98
CA ASP A 655 -25.67 -3.45 -28.87
C ASP A 655 -26.69 -4.14 -27.97
N ALA A 656 -26.87 -5.46 -28.11
CA ALA A 656 -27.80 -6.23 -27.29
C ALA A 656 -27.37 -6.34 -25.83
N LEU A 657 -26.06 -6.53 -25.55
CA LEU A 657 -25.54 -6.58 -24.19
C LEU A 657 -25.56 -5.21 -23.48
N MET A 658 -25.43 -4.12 -24.24
CA MET A 658 -25.49 -2.76 -23.69
C MET A 658 -26.90 -2.21 -23.58
N ASN A 659 -27.83 -2.69 -24.42
CA ASN A 659 -29.24 -2.28 -24.44
C ASN A 659 -30.17 -3.50 -24.48
N PRO A 660 -30.45 -4.13 -23.31
CA PRO A 660 -31.26 -5.36 -23.23
C PRO A 660 -32.72 -5.21 -23.71
N HIS A 661 -33.21 -3.97 -23.86
CA HIS A 661 -34.56 -3.66 -24.33
C HIS A 661 -34.61 -3.31 -25.83
N ALA A 662 -33.53 -3.51 -26.58
CA ALA A 662 -33.55 -3.34 -28.02
C ALA A 662 -34.42 -4.43 -28.65
N ASP A 663 -35.58 -4.05 -29.19
CA ASP A 663 -36.37 -4.93 -30.05
C ASP A 663 -35.53 -5.31 -31.29
N ASP A 664 -35.67 -6.56 -31.77
CA ASP A 664 -35.14 -7.06 -33.07
C ASP A 664 -33.77 -7.80 -33.08
N VAL A 665 -33.16 -8.16 -31.94
CA VAL A 665 -31.88 -8.92 -31.90
C VAL A 665 -31.97 -10.25 -32.66
N ARG A 666 -33.05 -11.02 -32.44
CA ARG A 666 -33.26 -12.33 -33.11
C ARG A 666 -33.36 -12.17 -34.63
N THR A 667 -34.01 -11.12 -35.13
CA THR A 667 -34.17 -10.87 -36.56
C THR A 667 -32.87 -10.39 -37.20
N THR A 668 -32.14 -9.50 -36.53
CA THR A 668 -30.86 -8.98 -37.02
C THR A 668 -29.78 -10.07 -37.08
N LEU A 669 -29.73 -10.96 -36.08
CA LEU A 669 -28.91 -12.18 -36.08
C LEU A 669 -29.27 -13.10 -37.25
N LYS A 670 -30.56 -13.45 -37.40
CA LYS A 670 -31.04 -14.30 -38.48
C LYS A 670 -30.79 -13.71 -39.87
N ASN A 671 -30.83 -12.40 -40.02
CA ASN A 671 -30.47 -11.72 -41.26
C ASN A 671 -28.96 -11.84 -41.56
N ALA A 672 -28.10 -11.70 -40.55
CA ALA A 672 -26.66 -11.94 -40.70
C ALA A 672 -26.35 -13.40 -41.06
N GLU A 673 -27.04 -14.35 -40.42
CA GLU A 673 -26.97 -15.78 -40.69
C GLU A 673 -27.34 -16.10 -42.16
N ASN A 674 -28.50 -15.63 -42.62
CA ASN A 674 -29.00 -15.90 -43.97
C ASN A 674 -28.08 -15.38 -45.08
N GLU A 675 -27.35 -14.28 -44.86
CA GLU A 675 -26.41 -13.74 -45.83
C GLU A 675 -25.24 -14.70 -46.09
N VAL A 676 -24.68 -15.29 -45.03
CA VAL A 676 -23.56 -16.22 -45.16
C VAL A 676 -23.99 -17.64 -45.52
N LEU A 677 -25.20 -18.06 -45.14
CA LEU A 677 -25.75 -19.36 -45.53
C LEU A 677 -25.85 -19.51 -47.05
N LYS A 678 -26.16 -18.44 -47.80
CA LYS A 678 -26.16 -18.45 -49.27
C LYS A 678 -24.80 -18.83 -49.88
N ILE A 679 -23.72 -18.70 -49.12
CA ILE A 679 -22.36 -19.02 -49.54
C ILE A 679 -22.00 -20.45 -49.16
N VAL A 680 -22.25 -20.83 -47.91
CA VAL A 680 -21.78 -22.10 -47.35
C VAL A 680 -22.79 -23.24 -47.51
N ASP A 681 -24.03 -22.93 -47.85
CA ASP A 681 -25.17 -23.84 -48.04
C ASP A 681 -25.96 -23.46 -49.31
N PRO A 682 -25.31 -23.42 -50.51
CA PRO A 682 -25.93 -22.91 -51.73
C PRO A 682 -26.99 -23.85 -52.32
N GLU A 683 -28.02 -23.28 -52.95
CA GLU A 683 -29.04 -24.05 -53.67
C GLU A 683 -28.49 -24.69 -54.95
N ILE A 684 -28.96 -25.90 -55.28
CA ILE A 684 -28.58 -26.62 -56.50
C ILE A 684 -29.40 -26.09 -57.68
N GLU A 685 -28.73 -25.44 -58.64
CA GLU A 685 -29.36 -24.74 -59.77
C GLU A 685 -29.96 -25.66 -60.85
N SER A 686 -29.49 -26.91 -60.99
CA SER A 686 -29.98 -27.81 -62.05
C SER A 686 -31.20 -28.62 -61.62
N ASP A 687 -32.32 -28.51 -62.36
CA ASP A 687 -33.60 -29.15 -62.03
C ASP A 687 -33.52 -30.69 -61.92
N LEU A 688 -32.77 -31.36 -62.79
CA LEU A 688 -32.62 -32.83 -62.78
C LEU A 688 -31.74 -33.30 -61.61
N TYR A 689 -30.62 -32.63 -61.37
CA TYR A 689 -29.75 -32.92 -60.25
C TYR A 689 -30.43 -32.60 -58.92
N ARG A 690 -31.20 -31.51 -58.85
CA ARG A 690 -32.02 -31.14 -57.69
C ARG A 690 -33.05 -32.22 -57.38
N PHE A 691 -33.73 -32.78 -58.38
CA PHE A 691 -34.66 -33.88 -58.17
C PHE A 691 -33.98 -35.13 -57.60
N LEU A 692 -32.87 -35.58 -58.21
CA LEU A 692 -32.13 -36.76 -57.76
C LEU A 692 -31.52 -36.57 -56.36
N TYR A 693 -30.94 -35.40 -56.11
CA TYR A 693 -30.36 -35.03 -54.83
C TYR A 693 -31.42 -34.97 -53.72
N ASN A 694 -32.58 -34.37 -53.99
CA ASN A 694 -33.69 -34.32 -53.03
C ASN A 694 -34.24 -35.72 -52.71
N ALA A 695 -34.37 -36.60 -53.71
CA ALA A 695 -34.80 -37.97 -53.47
C ALA A 695 -33.82 -38.76 -52.59
N LEU A 696 -32.51 -38.60 -52.83
CA LEU A 696 -31.45 -39.21 -52.01
C LEU A 696 -31.44 -38.65 -50.58
N ILE A 697 -31.63 -37.34 -50.40
CA ILE A 697 -31.76 -36.70 -49.08
C ILE A 697 -32.94 -37.29 -48.31
N VAL A 698 -34.10 -37.43 -48.95
CA VAL A 698 -35.31 -37.98 -48.31
C VAL A 698 -35.04 -39.41 -47.85
N ILE A 699 -34.47 -40.25 -48.71
CA ILE A 699 -34.14 -41.64 -48.37
C ILE A 699 -33.12 -41.69 -47.22
N ALA A 700 -32.03 -40.91 -47.30
CA ALA A 700 -30.99 -40.89 -46.28
C ALA A 700 -31.51 -40.39 -44.92
N ASN A 701 -32.42 -39.41 -44.92
CA ASN A 701 -33.07 -38.93 -43.71
C ASN A 701 -34.06 -39.93 -43.10
N ILE A 702 -34.84 -40.65 -43.93
CA ILE A 702 -35.71 -41.74 -43.46
C ILE A 702 -34.87 -42.82 -42.80
N VAL A 703 -33.79 -43.25 -43.47
CA VAL A 703 -32.86 -44.28 -42.96
C VAL A 703 -32.20 -43.80 -41.66
N SER A 704 -31.72 -42.56 -41.60
CA SER A 704 -31.10 -42.01 -40.39
C SER A 704 -32.08 -41.92 -39.21
N CYS A 705 -33.32 -41.49 -39.46
CA CYS A 705 -34.33 -41.34 -38.41
C CYS A 705 -34.80 -42.71 -37.89
N THR A 706 -35.02 -43.67 -38.78
CA THR A 706 -35.42 -45.04 -38.41
C THR A 706 -34.31 -45.79 -37.66
N LEU A 707 -33.06 -45.71 -38.12
CA LEU A 707 -31.93 -46.37 -37.46
C LEU A 707 -31.58 -45.75 -36.09
N SER A 708 -31.83 -44.45 -35.89
CA SER A 708 -31.57 -43.78 -34.61
C SER A 708 -32.79 -43.71 -33.68
N LEU A 709 -33.92 -44.33 -34.07
CA LEU A 709 -35.22 -44.18 -33.40
C LEU A 709 -35.59 -42.70 -33.14
N GLY A 710 -35.16 -41.80 -34.02
CA GLY A 710 -35.35 -40.35 -33.92
C GLY A 710 -34.48 -39.63 -32.87
N GLY A 711 -33.70 -40.32 -32.04
CA GLY A 711 -32.89 -39.71 -30.97
C GLY A 711 -31.80 -38.78 -31.49
N ALA A 712 -31.09 -39.19 -32.54
CA ALA A 712 -30.05 -38.37 -33.16
C ALA A 712 -30.65 -37.11 -33.83
N ASN A 713 -31.81 -37.25 -34.47
CA ASN A 713 -32.54 -36.15 -35.11
C ASN A 713 -33.05 -35.12 -34.09
N ALA A 714 -33.54 -35.59 -32.94
CA ALA A 714 -33.97 -34.71 -31.84
C ALA A 714 -32.79 -33.93 -31.22
N TYR A 715 -31.65 -34.59 -30.99
CA TYR A 715 -30.43 -33.90 -30.53
C TYR A 715 -29.95 -32.85 -31.54
N LYS A 716 -29.97 -33.18 -32.85
CA LYS A 716 -29.64 -32.24 -33.92
C LYS A 716 -30.60 -31.03 -33.93
N TYR A 717 -31.90 -31.26 -33.77
CA TYR A 717 -32.90 -30.19 -33.73
C TYR A 717 -32.68 -29.23 -32.56
N TYR A 718 -32.36 -29.77 -31.37
CA TYR A 718 -31.99 -28.95 -30.22
C TYR A 718 -30.79 -28.04 -30.54
N LYS A 719 -29.71 -28.63 -31.08
CA LYS A 719 -28.46 -27.93 -31.41
C LYS A 719 -28.56 -26.91 -32.55
N THR A 720 -29.23 -27.25 -33.66
CA THR A 720 -29.18 -26.45 -34.90
C THR A 720 -30.54 -25.85 -35.30
N GLY A 721 -31.65 -26.34 -34.73
CA GLY A 721 -33.02 -25.96 -35.12
C GLY A 721 -33.55 -26.75 -36.31
N ASN A 722 -32.80 -27.74 -36.78
CA ASN A 722 -33.15 -28.55 -37.94
C ASN A 722 -33.15 -30.05 -37.58
N PHE A 723 -34.24 -30.73 -37.90
CA PHE A 723 -34.45 -32.13 -37.54
C PHE A 723 -33.79 -33.11 -38.52
N TRP A 724 -33.59 -32.73 -39.78
CA TRP A 724 -33.12 -33.64 -40.83
C TRP A 724 -31.62 -33.51 -41.06
N PHE A 725 -30.89 -34.62 -41.19
CA PHE A 725 -29.42 -34.65 -41.27
C PHE A 725 -28.87 -34.16 -42.62
N PHE A 726 -29.46 -34.57 -43.74
CA PHE A 726 -28.82 -34.41 -45.06
C PHE A 726 -29.35 -33.22 -45.89
N ASN A 727 -30.17 -32.34 -45.32
CA ASN A 727 -30.79 -31.25 -46.07
C ASN A 727 -29.91 -29.99 -46.18
N GLN A 728 -28.74 -29.95 -45.56
CA GLN A 728 -27.87 -28.78 -45.45
C GLN A 728 -26.40 -29.21 -45.42
N THR A 729 -25.49 -28.29 -45.73
CA THR A 729 -24.06 -28.54 -45.56
C THR A 729 -23.64 -28.48 -44.08
N ARG A 730 -22.55 -29.18 -43.73
CA ARG A 730 -21.95 -29.12 -42.38
C ARG A 730 -21.54 -27.70 -41.97
N SER A 731 -21.06 -26.89 -42.92
CA SER A 731 -20.72 -25.49 -42.64
C SER A 731 -21.98 -24.65 -42.39
N GLY A 732 -23.09 -24.95 -43.07
CA GLY A 732 -24.40 -24.34 -42.77
C GLY A 732 -24.96 -24.76 -41.40
N GLU A 733 -24.70 -25.98 -40.94
CA GLU A 733 -25.06 -26.41 -39.57
C GLU A 733 -24.29 -25.64 -38.50
N GLU A 734 -22.99 -25.42 -38.70
CA GLU A 734 -22.13 -24.69 -37.76
C GLU A 734 -22.50 -23.22 -37.64
N ILE A 735 -22.90 -22.57 -38.75
CA ILE A 735 -23.43 -21.20 -38.71
C ILE A 735 -24.73 -21.11 -37.89
N ARG A 736 -25.64 -22.08 -38.06
CA ARG A 736 -26.91 -22.14 -37.31
C ARG A 736 -26.70 -22.41 -35.82
N GLU A 737 -25.77 -23.30 -35.48
CA GLU A 737 -25.39 -23.53 -34.08
C GLU A 737 -24.76 -22.29 -33.45
N LEU A 738 -23.87 -21.61 -34.19
CA LEU A 738 -23.25 -20.36 -33.73
C LEU A 738 -24.30 -19.28 -33.45
N ASP A 739 -25.25 -19.05 -34.35
CA ASP A 739 -26.30 -18.03 -34.17
C ASP A 739 -27.13 -18.28 -32.90
N LYS A 740 -27.52 -19.54 -32.66
CA LYS A 740 -28.21 -19.95 -31.43
C LYS A 740 -27.35 -19.76 -30.18
N GLU A 741 -26.06 -20.11 -30.24
CA GLU A 741 -25.15 -19.91 -29.12
C GLU A 741 -24.96 -18.42 -28.80
N VAL A 742 -24.80 -17.57 -29.81
CA VAL A 742 -24.71 -16.11 -29.65
C VAL A 742 -25.99 -15.58 -29.00
N LEU A 743 -27.16 -15.99 -29.48
CA LEU A 743 -28.44 -15.57 -28.90
C LEU A 743 -28.56 -15.97 -27.42
N LYS A 744 -28.15 -17.20 -27.07
CA LYS A 744 -28.17 -17.70 -25.68
C LYS A 744 -27.24 -16.91 -24.75
N LEU A 745 -26.10 -16.45 -25.26
CA LEU A 745 -25.13 -15.66 -24.50
C LEU A 745 -25.58 -14.21 -24.30
N ILE A 746 -26.42 -13.70 -25.22
CA ILE A 746 -27.05 -12.39 -25.11
C ILE A 746 -28.22 -12.43 -24.11
N ASP A 747 -29.13 -13.40 -24.26
CA ASP A 747 -30.36 -13.52 -23.47
C ASP A 747 -30.46 -14.89 -22.78
N LEU A 748 -30.06 -14.93 -21.50
CA LEU A 748 -30.08 -16.15 -20.69
C LEU A 748 -31.50 -16.54 -20.24
N GLU A 749 -32.43 -15.59 -20.12
CA GLU A 749 -33.75 -15.81 -19.51
C GLU A 749 -34.78 -16.32 -20.52
N ASN A 750 -34.66 -15.99 -21.81
CA ASN A 750 -35.61 -16.41 -22.85
C ASN A 750 -35.09 -17.53 -23.79
N SER A 751 -33.98 -18.19 -23.45
CA SER A 751 -33.31 -19.15 -24.35
C SER A 751 -33.95 -20.56 -24.45
N ASP A 752 -34.95 -20.88 -23.61
CA ASP A 752 -35.57 -22.21 -23.49
C ASP A 752 -36.96 -22.36 -24.14
N GLU A 753 -37.16 -21.85 -25.36
CA GLU A 753 -38.43 -22.06 -26.09
C GLU A 753 -38.50 -23.35 -26.95
N ASN A 754 -37.44 -24.15 -27.02
CA ASN A 754 -37.45 -25.42 -27.79
C ASN A 754 -37.66 -26.65 -26.89
N GLY A 755 -38.63 -26.59 -25.98
CA GLY A 755 -39.01 -27.69 -25.08
C GLY A 755 -39.44 -28.94 -25.84
N VAL A 756 -38.53 -29.89 -26.02
CA VAL A 756 -38.86 -31.29 -26.33
C VAL A 756 -38.81 -32.07 -25.03
N CYS A 757 -39.99 -32.41 -24.49
CA CYS A 757 -40.13 -33.39 -23.41
C CYS A 757 -39.63 -34.76 -23.88
N PHE A 758 -38.55 -35.27 -23.28
CA PHE A 758 -38.20 -36.69 -23.38
C PHE A 758 -38.74 -37.44 -22.17
N PRO A 759 -39.56 -38.50 -22.35
CA PRO A 759 -39.84 -39.47 -21.30
C PRO A 759 -38.73 -40.53 -21.33
N LEU A 760 -37.63 -40.27 -20.61
CA LEU A 760 -36.62 -41.30 -20.31
C LEU A 760 -36.31 -41.30 -18.80
N SER A 761 -37.37 -41.34 -17.99
CA SER A 761 -37.34 -42.12 -16.76
C SER A 761 -38.19 -43.34 -17.03
N TRP A 762 -37.56 -44.50 -17.20
CA TRP A 762 -38.08 -45.87 -16.99
C TRP A 762 -37.05 -46.81 -17.61
N CYS A 763 -36.02 -47.14 -16.83
CA CYS A 763 -35.27 -48.41 -16.81
C CYS A 763 -33.92 -48.17 -16.13
N GLN A 764 -33.90 -48.31 -14.80
CA GLN A 764 -32.88 -49.05 -14.08
C GLN A 764 -33.35 -49.23 -12.62
N MET A 765 -34.31 -50.14 -12.46
CA MET A 765 -34.31 -51.04 -11.31
C MET A 765 -33.39 -52.20 -11.69
N SER A 766 -32.18 -52.22 -11.13
CA SER A 766 -31.40 -53.40 -10.69
C SER A 766 -30.00 -52.95 -10.30
#